data_AF-A0A1M7L079-F1
#
_entry.id   AF-A0A1M7L079-F1
#
_cell.length_a   1.000
_cell.length_b   1.000
_cell.length_c   1.000
_cell.angle_alpha   90.00
_cell.angle_beta   90.00
_cell.angle_gamma   90.00
#
_symmetry.space_group_name_H-M   'P 1'
#
loop_
_entity.id
_entity.type
_entity.pdbx_description
1 polymer ?
#
loop_
_entity_poly.entity_id
_entity_poly.type
_entity_poly.pdbx_seq_one_letter_code
_entity_poly.pdbx_strand_id
1 'polypeptide(L)'
;MGRDKRKDRDRDTEDKYKGEFEINITQDGETRSITLKGQPRDYEIEYEDDELEIEARKGDAEWEFDDVDSFEILSDPADEISQVPAGIFALAGPLRDYDFFLEDGSLIARSRLDGEAVSLEDATTFMAGGETFQTAFLVEMLEAPGPDILAEGGPRLMTVNTPDPTPSVLWDQILQTVIVDIGFGPTNAARAFSIMHTAIYDAQASYDPVAQRVSIDLEGDNLDIASLSDASGAEIEAAMHVAAYQALSQLFPGHRDMFDKVLSERVGIDISDDSRAHVVGSDAAQDVLTPRLAEAAVLANLSDGLYTPVNPGPDTRNDISRWTPEKKGKLSPDPDALQTFLTPELSLAEGFALPETPTGATDTALIRPDGPEPFFTADQQNAVLDFDTGTITLAAPVNVNGQTWQAADTIPVDKSLIGPVINPAFISQAEAIVHTSATLTEDQKLIAEFWEDGPGSSYPPGAWMTLAQYVSQRDGHDAASDALLFMTMGNALNDAAIATWDAKVHFDYARPVTVIRDLGKLGLIGEPGVDELTGEAGYVIQAFGGIDPDTGTSLGTRTILAENFITYQLPGGEQSPPFAEYTSGHSTFSGAGAAVLAAFTGSDHFDAQVTVASGTSAFDAALPTQTYIFEWDTFSQAANDAGFSRIYGGIHFSDGNLDGLSAGAAIGADAYDLASEFANGTAQPEQQPFFDEFLFG
;
A
#
# COMPACT_ATOMS: atom_id res chain seq x y z
N MET A 1 -55.96 -28.82 -9.22
CA MET A 1 -56.27 -28.80 -10.67
C MET A 1 -56.54 -27.38 -11.12
N GLY A 2 -55.63 -26.75 -11.86
CA GLY A 2 -55.94 -25.49 -12.52
C GLY A 2 -54.75 -24.60 -12.86
N ARG A 3 -54.33 -24.72 -14.12
CA ARG A 3 -53.89 -23.63 -15.03
C ARG A 3 -52.51 -22.98 -14.80
N ASP A 4 -51.60 -23.47 -15.65
CA ASP A 4 -50.83 -22.67 -16.62
C ASP A 4 -51.27 -21.20 -16.72
N LYS A 5 -50.35 -20.32 -16.30
CA LYS A 5 -50.30 -18.92 -16.70
C LYS A 5 -48.87 -18.62 -17.13
N ARG A 6 -48.53 -18.99 -18.36
CA ARG A 6 -47.58 -18.20 -19.15
C ARG A 6 -48.02 -16.75 -19.14
N LYS A 7 -47.19 -15.89 -18.56
CA LYS A 7 -47.22 -14.45 -18.80
C LYS A 7 -45.87 -14.13 -19.43
N ASP A 8 -45.91 -13.87 -20.74
CA ASP A 8 -44.80 -13.31 -21.52
C ASP A 8 -44.16 -12.14 -20.76
N ARG A 9 -42.90 -12.33 -20.37
CA ARG A 9 -41.84 -11.32 -20.35
C ARG A 9 -40.52 -12.05 -20.58
N ASP A 10 -40.36 -12.58 -21.79
CA ASP A 10 -39.02 -12.79 -22.34
C ASP A 10 -38.51 -11.47 -22.89
N ARG A 11 -37.21 -11.25 -22.64
CA ARG A 11 -36.31 -10.14 -22.98
C ARG A 11 -36.05 -9.16 -21.84
N ASP A 12 -34.79 -9.19 -21.39
CA ASP A 12 -34.06 -8.24 -20.52
C ASP A 12 -33.68 -8.71 -19.11
N THR A 13 -33.44 -10.02 -18.90
CA THR A 13 -32.72 -10.51 -17.70
C THR A 13 -31.51 -11.39 -17.99
N GLU A 14 -31.08 -11.54 -19.24
CA GLU A 14 -29.93 -12.40 -19.60
C GLU A 14 -28.55 -11.74 -19.44
N ASP A 15 -28.47 -10.50 -18.95
CA ASP A 15 -27.22 -9.70 -19.00
C ASP A 15 -26.70 -9.23 -17.61
N LYS A 16 -26.99 -10.00 -16.54
CA LYS A 16 -26.64 -9.59 -15.16
C LYS A 16 -25.72 -10.51 -14.37
N TYR A 17 -25.29 -11.62 -14.96
CA TYR A 17 -24.23 -12.46 -14.41
C TYR A 17 -23.14 -12.56 -15.48
N LYS A 18 -22.02 -11.83 -15.30
CA LYS A 18 -20.84 -12.03 -16.14
C LYS A 18 -20.04 -13.18 -15.54
N GLY A 19 -19.80 -14.23 -16.33
CA GLY A 19 -19.06 -15.43 -15.95
C GLY A 19 -19.96 -16.62 -15.63
N GLU A 20 -19.37 -17.81 -15.71
CA GLU A 20 -19.91 -19.06 -15.20
C GLU A 20 -18.79 -19.71 -14.38
N PHE A 21 -19.13 -20.46 -13.34
CA PHE A 21 -18.16 -21.26 -12.59
C PHE A 21 -18.73 -22.66 -12.39
N GLU A 22 -17.86 -23.62 -12.16
CA GLU A 22 -18.23 -25.03 -12.07
C GLU A 22 -18.03 -25.54 -10.65
N ILE A 23 -18.88 -26.44 -10.19
CA ILE A 23 -18.67 -27.15 -8.92
C ILE A 23 -18.64 -28.63 -9.24
N ASN A 24 -17.53 -29.28 -8.91
CA ASN A 24 -17.39 -30.72 -8.91
C ASN A 24 -17.93 -31.27 -7.59
N ILE A 25 -18.79 -32.28 -7.68
CA ILE A 25 -19.43 -32.96 -6.54
C ILE A 25 -19.14 -34.45 -6.69
N THR A 26 -18.50 -35.06 -5.69
CA THR A 26 -18.19 -36.48 -5.66
C THR A 26 -19.17 -37.22 -4.76
N GLN A 27 -19.84 -38.24 -5.29
CA GLN A 27 -20.77 -39.12 -4.58
C GLN A 27 -20.47 -40.57 -4.95
N ASP A 28 -20.30 -41.46 -3.97
CA ASP A 28 -19.98 -42.88 -4.15
C ASP A 28 -18.73 -43.12 -5.04
N GLY A 29 -17.75 -42.21 -4.99
CA GLY A 29 -16.55 -42.24 -5.82
C GLY A 29 -16.75 -41.89 -7.31
N GLU A 30 -17.92 -41.35 -7.69
CA GLU A 30 -18.16 -40.73 -9.01
C GLU A 30 -18.27 -39.20 -8.88
N THR A 31 -17.47 -38.46 -9.66
CA THR A 31 -17.53 -36.98 -9.71
C THR A 31 -18.46 -36.50 -10.81
N ARG A 32 -19.34 -35.55 -10.49
CA ARG A 32 -20.23 -34.84 -11.41
C ARG A 32 -20.04 -33.34 -11.27
N SER A 33 -20.20 -32.63 -12.37
CA SER A 33 -19.99 -31.18 -12.40
C SER A 33 -21.28 -30.44 -12.70
N ILE A 34 -21.52 -29.35 -11.97
CA ILE A 34 -22.62 -28.41 -12.22
C ILE A 34 -22.06 -27.04 -12.58
N THR A 35 -22.62 -26.41 -13.60
CA THR A 35 -22.24 -25.05 -14.01
C THR A 35 -23.24 -24.04 -13.50
N LEU A 36 -22.77 -23.04 -12.75
CA LEU A 36 -23.56 -21.97 -12.16
C LEU A 36 -23.22 -20.63 -12.83
N LYS A 37 -24.19 -19.72 -12.91
CA LYS A 37 -24.05 -18.42 -13.60
C LYS A 37 -23.64 -17.33 -12.62
N GLY A 38 -22.54 -16.63 -12.89
CA GLY A 38 -21.98 -15.61 -12.01
C GLY A 38 -20.66 -16.05 -11.41
N GLN A 39 -20.34 -15.55 -10.22
CA GLN A 39 -19.12 -15.88 -9.47
C GLN A 39 -19.47 -16.66 -8.20
N PRO A 40 -18.55 -17.45 -7.60
CA PRO A 40 -18.83 -18.20 -6.37
C PRO A 40 -19.43 -17.36 -5.24
N ARG A 41 -18.99 -16.10 -5.09
CA ARG A 41 -19.50 -15.13 -4.11
C ARG A 41 -20.98 -14.75 -4.27
N ASP A 42 -21.58 -15.03 -5.44
CA ASP A 42 -22.99 -14.76 -5.70
C ASP A 42 -23.91 -15.85 -5.09
N TYR A 43 -23.31 -16.89 -4.52
CA TYR A 43 -23.99 -18.05 -3.94
C TYR A 43 -23.63 -18.20 -2.45
N GLU A 44 -24.54 -18.79 -1.70
CA GLU A 44 -24.34 -19.33 -0.36
C GLU A 44 -24.17 -20.84 -0.53
N ILE A 45 -23.06 -21.40 -0.04
CA ILE A 45 -22.70 -22.81 -0.21
C ILE A 45 -22.42 -23.36 1.18
N GLU A 46 -23.27 -24.27 1.63
CA GLU A 46 -23.21 -24.89 2.95
C GLU A 46 -22.98 -26.39 2.78
N TYR A 47 -22.04 -26.94 3.54
CA TYR A 47 -21.74 -28.38 3.55
C TYR A 47 -21.65 -28.87 4.99
N GLU A 48 -22.64 -29.65 5.42
CA GLU A 48 -22.75 -30.21 6.76
C GLU A 48 -23.38 -31.61 6.67
N ASP A 49 -22.95 -32.55 7.53
CA ASP A 49 -23.52 -33.91 7.60
C ASP A 49 -23.61 -34.68 6.25
N ASP A 50 -22.59 -34.56 5.40
CA ASP A 50 -22.52 -35.15 4.04
C ASP A 50 -23.59 -34.60 3.06
N GLU A 51 -24.19 -33.44 3.36
CA GLU A 51 -25.19 -32.74 2.54
C GLU A 51 -24.62 -31.40 2.05
N LEU A 52 -24.71 -31.13 0.74
CA LEU A 52 -24.26 -29.89 0.10
C LEU A 52 -25.47 -29.09 -0.39
N GLU A 53 -25.69 -27.91 0.20
CA GLU A 53 -26.70 -26.94 -0.22
C GLU A 53 -26.04 -25.75 -0.93
N ILE A 54 -26.65 -25.30 -2.02
CA ILE A 54 -26.20 -24.15 -2.82
C ILE A 54 -27.39 -23.25 -3.11
N GLU A 55 -27.41 -22.03 -2.58
CA GLU A 55 -28.47 -21.05 -2.80
C GLU A 55 -27.93 -19.79 -3.48
N ALA A 56 -28.61 -19.30 -4.52
CA ALA A 56 -28.26 -18.03 -5.14
C ALA A 56 -28.65 -16.86 -4.22
N ARG A 57 -27.68 -16.04 -3.77
CA ARG A 57 -27.92 -14.88 -2.88
C ARG A 57 -28.87 -13.84 -3.49
N LYS A 58 -29.07 -13.87 -4.81
CA LYS A 58 -30.06 -13.08 -5.55
C LYS A 58 -30.86 -13.97 -6.52
N GLY A 59 -32.06 -14.38 -6.14
CA GLY A 59 -32.97 -15.16 -6.98
C GLY A 59 -33.75 -16.20 -6.18
N ASP A 60 -34.39 -17.15 -6.89
CA ASP A 60 -35.09 -18.30 -6.31
C ASP A 60 -34.41 -19.62 -6.75
N ALA A 61 -33.10 -19.63 -7.00
CA ALA A 61 -32.37 -20.79 -7.51
C ALA A 61 -31.58 -21.47 -6.37
N GLU A 62 -31.84 -22.76 -6.19
CA GLU A 62 -31.35 -23.58 -5.08
C GLU A 62 -31.04 -24.99 -5.61
N TRP A 63 -29.94 -25.58 -5.13
CA TRP A 63 -29.51 -26.95 -5.40
C TRP A 63 -29.13 -27.63 -4.09
N GLU A 64 -29.55 -28.88 -3.93
CA GLU A 64 -29.35 -29.69 -2.72
C GLU A 64 -28.84 -31.07 -3.16
N PHE A 65 -27.79 -31.56 -2.49
CA PHE A 65 -27.13 -32.82 -2.80
C PHE A 65 -26.85 -33.61 -1.51
N ASP A 66 -27.49 -34.77 -1.37
CA ASP A 66 -27.26 -35.72 -0.27
C ASP A 66 -26.06 -36.65 -0.53
N ASP A 67 -25.51 -37.27 0.50
CA ASP A 67 -24.46 -38.31 0.42
C ASP A 67 -23.21 -37.85 -0.38
N VAL A 68 -22.78 -36.60 -0.21
CA VAL A 68 -21.62 -36.00 -0.89
C VAL A 68 -20.34 -36.33 -0.13
N ASP A 69 -19.42 -37.06 -0.78
CA ASP A 69 -18.10 -37.44 -0.23
C ASP A 69 -17.15 -36.22 -0.16
N SER A 70 -17.22 -35.35 -1.16
CA SER A 70 -16.42 -34.12 -1.27
C SER A 70 -16.96 -33.23 -2.39
N PHE A 71 -16.72 -31.92 -2.31
CA PHE A 71 -16.98 -31.00 -3.41
C PHE A 71 -15.80 -30.04 -3.62
N GLU A 72 -15.67 -29.53 -4.84
CA GLU A 72 -14.63 -28.60 -5.26
C GLU A 72 -15.26 -27.51 -6.12
N ILE A 73 -15.15 -26.25 -5.68
CA ILE A 73 -15.57 -25.09 -6.46
C ILE A 73 -14.45 -24.76 -7.43
N LEU A 74 -14.70 -24.99 -8.72
CA LEU A 74 -13.85 -24.53 -9.81
C LEU A 74 -14.22 -23.07 -10.11
N SER A 75 -13.67 -22.14 -9.32
CA SER A 75 -13.56 -20.75 -9.79
C SER A 75 -12.67 -20.77 -11.02
N ASP A 76 -13.16 -20.26 -12.14
CA ASP A 76 -12.49 -20.27 -13.45
C ASP A 76 -10.96 -20.50 -13.39
N PRO A 77 -10.51 -21.77 -13.57
CA PRO A 77 -9.11 -22.10 -13.78
C PRO A 77 -8.87 -22.32 -15.28
N ALA A 78 -9.59 -21.61 -16.15
CA ALA A 78 -9.71 -21.98 -17.55
C ALA A 78 -10.01 -20.82 -18.51
N ASP A 79 -9.39 -19.67 -18.30
CA ASP A 79 -8.93 -18.83 -19.42
C ASP A 79 -7.49 -18.35 -19.17
N GLU A 80 -6.58 -19.29 -18.86
CA GLU A 80 -5.19 -19.28 -19.37
C GLU A 80 -4.37 -20.57 -19.18
N ILE A 81 -4.91 -21.66 -18.60
CA ILE A 81 -4.17 -22.95 -18.54
C ILE A 81 -4.38 -23.82 -19.81
N SER A 82 -5.15 -23.35 -20.81
CA SER A 82 -5.39 -24.11 -22.05
C SER A 82 -4.40 -23.85 -23.19
N GLN A 83 -3.39 -22.99 -23.00
CA GLN A 83 -2.31 -22.82 -23.97
C GLN A 83 -0.93 -22.64 -23.32
N VAL A 84 -0.59 -23.40 -22.29
CA VAL A 84 0.84 -23.60 -21.97
C VAL A 84 1.45 -24.32 -23.19
N PRO A 85 2.28 -23.66 -24.00
CA PRO A 85 2.95 -24.32 -25.12
C PRO A 85 3.76 -25.49 -24.56
N ALA A 86 3.75 -26.63 -25.24
CA ALA A 86 4.55 -27.78 -24.81
C ALA A 86 6.01 -27.35 -24.56
N GLY A 87 6.48 -27.43 -23.31
CA GLY A 87 7.83 -27.04 -22.91
C GLY A 87 7.96 -25.85 -21.93
N ILE A 88 6.87 -25.31 -21.38
CA ILE A 88 6.91 -24.26 -20.34
C ILE A 88 6.58 -24.87 -18.97
N PHE A 89 7.44 -24.63 -17.97
CA PHE A 89 7.23 -25.02 -16.57
C PHE A 89 6.38 -23.95 -15.85
N ALA A 90 5.44 -24.34 -15.00
CA ALA A 90 4.61 -23.39 -14.22
C ALA A 90 4.83 -23.58 -12.72
N LEU A 91 5.16 -22.50 -12.02
CA LEU A 91 5.18 -22.44 -10.56
C LEU A 91 3.74 -22.36 -10.03
N ALA A 92 3.53 -22.82 -8.80
CA ALA A 92 2.21 -22.86 -8.18
C ALA A 92 1.71 -21.48 -7.73
N GLY A 93 2.64 -20.55 -7.46
CA GLY A 93 2.35 -19.19 -7.01
C GLY A 93 3.00 -18.09 -7.87
N PRO A 94 2.84 -16.82 -7.48
CA PRO A 94 3.56 -15.68 -8.04
C PRO A 94 5.08 -15.78 -7.83
N LEU A 95 5.85 -14.98 -8.57
CA LEU A 95 7.33 -14.97 -8.52
C LEU A 95 7.83 -14.67 -7.10
N ARG A 96 7.18 -13.74 -6.40
CA ARG A 96 7.48 -13.32 -5.02
C ARG A 96 7.39 -14.42 -3.96
N ASP A 97 6.78 -15.56 -4.28
CA ASP A 97 6.70 -16.70 -3.36
C ASP A 97 7.92 -17.63 -3.47
N TYR A 98 8.89 -17.31 -4.33
CA TYR A 98 10.04 -18.18 -4.61
C TYR A 98 11.38 -17.43 -4.54
N ASP A 99 12.39 -18.16 -4.07
CA ASP A 99 13.80 -17.80 -4.26
C ASP A 99 14.45 -18.75 -5.27
N PHE A 100 15.44 -18.23 -5.99
CA PHE A 100 16.11 -18.88 -7.10
C PHE A 100 17.61 -19.05 -6.81
N PHE A 101 18.15 -20.23 -7.10
CA PHE A 101 19.57 -20.51 -6.99
C PHE A 101 20.02 -21.54 -8.03
N LEU A 102 21.33 -21.67 -8.23
CA LEU A 102 21.91 -22.67 -9.12
C LEU A 102 22.37 -23.90 -8.33
N GLU A 103 21.90 -25.08 -8.72
CA GLU A 103 22.39 -26.37 -8.21
C GLU A 103 22.85 -27.22 -9.38
N ASP A 104 24.13 -27.64 -9.37
CA ASP A 104 24.76 -28.41 -10.45
C ASP A 104 24.61 -27.80 -11.87
N GLY A 105 24.42 -26.48 -11.96
CA GLY A 105 24.23 -25.73 -13.20
C GLY A 105 22.77 -25.61 -13.67
N SER A 106 21.82 -26.19 -12.91
CA SER A 106 20.39 -26.05 -13.15
C SER A 106 19.80 -24.94 -12.27
N LEU A 107 18.86 -24.18 -12.83
CA LEU A 107 18.08 -23.19 -12.09
C LEU A 107 17.06 -23.90 -11.21
N ILE A 108 17.09 -23.64 -9.91
CA ILE A 108 16.16 -24.19 -8.92
C ILE A 108 15.31 -23.04 -8.39
N ALA A 109 14.00 -23.27 -8.31
CA ALA A 109 13.07 -22.40 -7.59
C ALA A 109 12.68 -23.07 -6.27
N ARG A 110 12.81 -22.37 -5.15
CA ARG A 110 12.43 -22.84 -3.82
C ARG A 110 11.32 -21.97 -3.27
N SER A 111 10.23 -22.60 -2.88
CA SER A 111 9.09 -21.90 -2.26
C SER A 111 9.51 -21.34 -0.90
N ARG A 112 9.15 -20.07 -0.65
CA ARG A 112 9.34 -19.38 0.63
C ARG A 112 8.39 -19.93 1.71
N LEU A 113 7.30 -20.57 1.31
CA LEU A 113 6.25 -21.04 2.22
C LEU A 113 6.60 -22.39 2.87
N ASP A 114 7.20 -23.31 2.13
CA ASP A 114 7.45 -24.69 2.58
C ASP A 114 8.87 -25.20 2.30
N GLY A 115 9.67 -24.43 1.55
CA GLY A 115 11.02 -24.83 1.19
C GLY A 115 11.07 -25.91 0.11
N GLU A 116 9.93 -26.31 -0.49
CA GLU A 116 9.93 -27.24 -1.61
C GLU A 116 10.71 -26.63 -2.78
N ALA A 117 11.67 -27.38 -3.30
CA ALA A 117 12.53 -26.97 -4.38
C ALA A 117 12.21 -27.74 -5.66
N VAL A 118 12.01 -27.01 -6.75
CA VAL A 118 11.73 -27.57 -8.07
C VAL A 118 12.83 -27.15 -9.04
N SER A 119 13.33 -28.12 -9.80
CA SER A 119 14.29 -27.87 -10.86
C SER A 119 13.57 -27.35 -12.11
N LEU A 120 14.04 -26.22 -12.63
CA LEU A 120 13.64 -25.64 -13.91
C LEU A 120 14.57 -26.09 -15.04
N GLU A 121 15.24 -27.24 -14.87
CA GLU A 121 16.13 -27.84 -15.88
C GLU A 121 15.40 -27.99 -17.23
N ASP A 122 16.11 -27.68 -18.31
CA ASP A 122 15.62 -27.67 -19.71
C ASP A 122 14.50 -26.66 -20.05
N ALA A 123 13.99 -25.89 -19.08
CA ALA A 123 13.01 -24.84 -19.36
C ALA A 123 13.72 -23.57 -19.87
N THR A 124 13.35 -23.09 -21.06
CA THR A 124 13.78 -21.77 -21.55
C THR A 124 12.95 -20.63 -20.96
N THR A 125 11.73 -20.95 -20.54
CA THR A 125 10.75 -20.03 -19.95
C THR A 125 9.95 -20.77 -18.88
N PHE A 126 9.52 -20.04 -17.86
CA PHE A 126 8.58 -20.54 -16.86
C PHE A 126 7.47 -19.52 -16.60
N MET A 127 6.35 -19.98 -16.04
CA MET A 127 5.25 -19.13 -15.61
C MET A 127 5.19 -19.02 -14.09
N ALA A 128 4.91 -17.83 -13.57
CA ALA A 128 4.62 -17.57 -12.16
C ALA A 128 3.58 -16.45 -12.06
N GLY A 129 2.52 -16.62 -11.26
CA GLY A 129 1.49 -15.60 -11.10
C GLY A 129 0.79 -15.15 -12.38
N GLY A 130 0.71 -16.02 -13.40
CA GLY A 130 0.17 -15.69 -14.73
C GLY A 130 1.16 -15.00 -15.68
N GLU A 131 2.36 -14.66 -15.22
CA GLU A 131 3.38 -14.01 -16.05
C GLU A 131 4.40 -15.03 -16.57
N THR A 132 4.98 -14.75 -17.75
CA THR A 132 6.02 -15.58 -18.37
C THR A 132 7.40 -14.95 -18.20
N PHE A 133 8.32 -15.69 -17.59
CA PHE A 133 9.70 -15.27 -17.32
C PHE A 133 10.69 -16.08 -18.16
N GLN A 134 11.82 -15.46 -18.51
CA GLN A 134 12.93 -16.12 -19.19
C GLN A 134 13.91 -16.70 -18.16
N THR A 135 14.20 -18.00 -18.20
CA THR A 135 15.15 -18.61 -17.26
C THR A 135 16.56 -18.07 -17.45
N ALA A 136 16.94 -17.73 -18.68
CA ALA A 136 18.25 -17.16 -19.01
C ALA A 136 18.54 -15.85 -18.24
N PHE A 137 17.53 -15.02 -17.98
CA PHE A 137 17.69 -13.78 -17.21
C PHE A 137 18.06 -14.08 -15.76
N LEU A 138 17.33 -15.00 -15.11
CA LEU A 138 17.64 -15.43 -13.74
C LEU A 138 18.99 -16.17 -13.65
N VAL A 139 19.35 -16.95 -14.66
CA VAL A 139 20.67 -17.61 -14.70
C VAL A 139 21.79 -16.58 -14.81
N GLU A 140 21.68 -15.60 -15.72
CA GLU A 140 22.70 -14.53 -15.87
C GLU A 140 22.87 -13.74 -14.58
N MET A 141 21.75 -13.41 -13.92
CA MET A 141 21.71 -12.77 -12.61
C MET A 141 22.46 -13.61 -11.55
N LEU A 142 22.16 -14.90 -11.44
CA LEU A 142 22.79 -15.79 -10.45
C LEU A 142 24.26 -16.14 -10.76
N GLU A 143 24.71 -16.05 -12.01
CA GLU A 143 26.11 -16.27 -12.41
C GLU A 143 27.03 -15.08 -12.06
N ALA A 144 26.46 -13.88 -11.92
CA ALA A 144 27.15 -12.67 -11.44
C ALA A 144 26.53 -12.18 -10.13
N PRO A 145 26.59 -12.98 -9.05
CA PRO A 145 25.77 -12.79 -7.86
C PRO A 145 26.02 -11.41 -7.23
N GLY A 146 24.96 -10.61 -7.20
CA GLY A 146 24.82 -9.36 -6.48
C GLY A 146 23.46 -9.32 -5.77
N PRO A 147 23.13 -8.23 -5.09
CA PRO A 147 21.77 -8.02 -4.64
C PRO A 147 20.88 -7.74 -5.87
N ASP A 148 19.82 -8.54 -6.03
CA ASP A 148 19.00 -8.51 -7.25
C ASP A 148 17.53 -8.23 -6.94
N ILE A 149 17.03 -7.13 -7.48
CA ILE A 149 15.62 -6.76 -7.40
C ILE A 149 14.93 -7.25 -8.68
N LEU A 150 13.97 -8.16 -8.51
CA LEU A 150 13.13 -8.69 -9.58
C LEU A 150 11.80 -7.93 -9.63
N ALA A 151 11.36 -7.64 -10.84
CA ALA A 151 10.03 -7.08 -11.09
C ALA A 151 9.00 -8.20 -11.30
N GLU A 152 7.81 -8.00 -10.74
CA GLU A 152 6.62 -8.84 -10.93
C GLU A 152 5.44 -7.93 -11.30
N GLY A 153 4.50 -8.38 -12.12
CA GLY A 153 3.32 -7.56 -12.47
C GLY A 153 3.69 -6.35 -13.33
N GLY A 154 4.75 -6.47 -14.14
CA GLY A 154 5.39 -5.34 -14.80
C GLY A 154 6.13 -4.43 -13.81
N PRO A 155 5.95 -3.10 -13.84
CA PRO A 155 6.67 -2.20 -12.94
C PRO A 155 6.09 -2.11 -11.52
N ARG A 156 4.96 -2.78 -11.19
CA ARG A 156 4.18 -2.49 -9.97
C ARG A 156 4.61 -3.24 -8.71
N LEU A 157 5.40 -4.30 -8.83
CA LEU A 157 5.90 -5.07 -7.69
C LEU A 157 7.39 -5.32 -7.83
N MET A 158 8.08 -5.31 -6.70
CA MET A 158 9.47 -5.72 -6.60
C MET A 158 9.66 -6.77 -5.50
N THR A 159 10.57 -7.70 -5.73
CA THR A 159 11.00 -8.71 -4.76
C THR A 159 12.51 -8.90 -4.86
N VAL A 160 13.17 -9.17 -3.73
CA VAL A 160 14.62 -9.49 -3.71
C VAL A 160 14.80 -10.99 -3.68
N ASN A 161 15.70 -11.52 -4.50
CA ASN A 161 16.02 -12.94 -4.49
C ASN A 161 16.98 -13.30 -3.34
N THR A 162 16.50 -14.01 -2.32
CA THR A 162 17.27 -14.31 -1.10
C THR A 162 17.21 -15.80 -0.74
N PRO A 163 18.01 -16.68 -1.39
CA PRO A 163 17.92 -18.13 -1.20
C PRO A 163 18.19 -18.61 0.24
N ASP A 164 19.04 -17.88 0.95
CA ASP A 164 19.45 -18.12 2.34
C ASP A 164 19.13 -16.87 3.19
N PRO A 165 17.85 -16.57 3.46
CA PRO A 165 17.43 -15.35 4.16
C PRO A 165 17.68 -15.45 5.67
N THR A 166 17.93 -14.32 6.32
CA THR A 166 17.83 -14.20 7.79
C THR A 166 16.36 -14.34 8.24
N PRO A 167 16.08 -14.59 9.54
CA PRO A 167 14.71 -14.66 10.02
C PRO A 167 13.89 -13.40 9.70
N SER A 168 14.48 -12.21 9.83
CA SER A 168 13.83 -10.94 9.49
C SER A 168 13.45 -10.88 8.00
N VAL A 169 14.38 -11.22 7.10
CA VAL A 169 14.12 -11.19 5.65
C VAL A 169 13.03 -12.17 5.26
N LEU A 170 13.08 -13.42 5.76
CA LEU A 170 12.08 -14.43 5.43
C LEU A 170 10.68 -13.98 5.87
N TRP A 171 10.53 -13.60 7.14
CA TRP A 171 9.21 -13.24 7.67
C TRP A 171 8.70 -11.90 7.11
N ASP A 172 9.58 -10.98 6.72
CA ASP A 172 9.21 -9.79 5.96
C ASP A 172 8.57 -10.13 4.61
N GLN A 173 9.18 -11.04 3.85
CA GLN A 173 8.64 -11.52 2.57
C GLN A 173 7.29 -12.21 2.76
N ILE A 174 7.14 -13.03 3.81
CA ILE A 174 5.86 -13.67 4.15
C ILE A 174 4.78 -12.64 4.49
N LEU A 175 5.09 -11.64 5.32
CA LEU A 175 4.14 -10.57 5.65
C LEU A 175 3.76 -9.76 4.42
N GLN A 176 4.71 -9.49 3.51
CA GLN A 176 4.42 -8.82 2.24
C GLN A 176 3.41 -9.62 1.39
N THR A 177 3.55 -10.95 1.30
CA THR A 177 2.57 -11.81 0.62
C THR A 177 1.17 -11.64 1.24
N VAL A 178 1.05 -11.67 2.58
CA VAL A 178 -0.25 -11.44 3.26
C VAL A 178 -0.83 -10.06 2.94
N ILE A 179 -0.01 -9.00 2.99
CA ILE A 179 -0.46 -7.62 2.75
C ILE A 179 -0.98 -7.45 1.33
N VAL A 180 -0.30 -8.05 0.34
CA VAL A 180 -0.73 -8.03 -1.06
C VAL A 180 -2.08 -8.73 -1.20
N ASP A 181 -2.24 -9.91 -0.59
CA ASP A 181 -3.43 -10.74 -0.72
C ASP A 181 -4.68 -10.10 -0.11
N ILE A 182 -4.54 -9.45 1.06
CA ILE A 182 -5.68 -8.84 1.77
C ILE A 182 -5.92 -7.37 1.39
N GLY A 183 -4.99 -6.73 0.68
CA GLY A 183 -5.06 -5.30 0.35
C GLY A 183 -5.12 -4.42 1.61
N PHE A 184 -4.18 -4.62 2.54
CA PHE A 184 -4.29 -4.12 3.93
C PHE A 184 -4.30 -2.59 4.08
N GLY A 185 -3.83 -1.89 3.04
CA GLY A 185 -3.62 -0.44 3.04
C GLY A 185 -2.27 -0.05 3.65
N PRO A 186 -1.73 1.14 3.31
CA PRO A 186 -0.39 1.56 3.73
C PRO A 186 -0.25 1.74 5.25
N THR A 187 -1.29 2.22 5.92
CA THR A 187 -1.28 2.48 7.37
C THR A 187 -1.17 1.20 8.19
N ASN A 188 -2.05 0.24 7.92
CA ASN A 188 -2.05 -1.04 8.62
C ASN A 188 -0.83 -1.89 8.23
N ALA A 189 -0.35 -1.80 6.98
CA ALA A 189 0.89 -2.44 6.55
C ALA A 189 2.09 -1.94 7.37
N ALA A 190 2.30 -0.62 7.46
CA ALA A 190 3.39 -0.04 8.25
C ALA A 190 3.35 -0.49 9.72
N ARG A 191 2.16 -0.50 10.33
CA ARG A 191 1.95 -0.96 11.70
C ARG A 191 2.28 -2.45 11.88
N ALA A 192 1.89 -3.31 10.94
CA ALA A 192 2.19 -4.74 11.01
C ALA A 192 3.69 -5.02 10.90
N PHE A 193 4.38 -4.31 10.00
CA PHE A 193 5.84 -4.38 9.88
C PHE A 193 6.55 -3.98 11.19
N SER A 194 6.14 -2.86 11.79
CA SER A 194 6.66 -2.41 13.09
C SER A 194 6.47 -3.48 14.18
N ILE A 195 5.26 -4.03 14.32
CA ILE A 195 4.95 -5.03 15.35
C ILE A 195 5.80 -6.29 15.17
N MET A 196 5.80 -6.87 13.97
CA MET A 196 6.52 -8.12 13.70
C MET A 196 8.03 -7.95 13.90
N HIS A 197 8.63 -6.91 13.32
CA HIS A 197 10.08 -6.74 13.40
C HIS A 197 10.56 -6.28 14.78
N THR A 198 9.73 -5.57 15.55
CA THR A 198 10.03 -5.31 16.97
C THR A 198 10.05 -6.61 17.76
N ALA A 199 9.10 -7.53 17.53
CA ALA A 199 9.10 -8.84 18.20
C ALA A 199 10.34 -9.68 17.83
N ILE A 200 10.73 -9.68 16.55
CA ILE A 200 11.95 -10.36 16.07
C ILE A 200 13.20 -9.77 16.76
N TYR A 201 13.31 -8.44 16.81
CA TYR A 201 14.41 -7.76 17.47
C TYR A 201 14.46 -8.05 18.97
N ASP A 202 13.32 -8.00 19.66
CA ASP A 202 13.23 -8.30 21.10
C ASP A 202 13.66 -9.74 21.41
N ALA A 203 13.29 -10.70 20.55
CA ALA A 203 13.74 -12.08 20.67
C ALA A 203 15.27 -12.19 20.51
N GLN A 204 15.87 -11.44 19.57
CA GLN A 204 17.33 -11.41 19.40
C GLN A 204 18.04 -10.71 20.57
N ALA A 205 17.55 -9.53 20.98
CA ALA A 205 18.11 -8.72 22.05
C ALA A 205 18.06 -9.43 23.41
N SER A 206 17.11 -10.36 23.62
CA SER A 206 17.05 -11.20 24.82
C SER A 206 18.33 -12.02 25.06
N TYR A 207 19.08 -12.34 24.00
CA TYR A 207 20.36 -13.06 24.09
C TYR A 207 21.60 -12.15 24.12
N ASP A 208 21.46 -10.86 23.84
CA ASP A 208 22.58 -9.94 23.68
C ASP A 208 22.93 -9.23 24.99
N PRO A 209 24.17 -9.34 25.50
CA PRO A 209 24.55 -8.77 26.80
C PRO A 209 24.59 -7.23 26.85
N VAL A 210 24.44 -6.58 25.70
CA VAL A 210 24.46 -5.12 25.54
C VAL A 210 23.09 -4.62 25.11
N ALA A 211 22.49 -5.23 24.08
CA ALA A 211 21.24 -4.73 23.53
C ALA A 211 20.10 -4.79 24.56
N GLN A 212 19.23 -3.79 24.49
CA GLN A 212 17.98 -3.75 25.24
C GLN A 212 16.82 -4.11 24.32
N ARG A 213 15.85 -4.83 24.88
CA ARG A 213 14.52 -4.99 24.29
C ARG A 213 13.81 -3.63 24.18
N VAL A 214 13.08 -3.44 23.09
CA VAL A 214 12.24 -2.26 22.88
C VAL A 214 11.00 -2.34 23.76
N SER A 215 10.36 -3.51 23.84
CA SER A 215 9.12 -3.68 24.59
C SER A 215 9.34 -3.87 26.09
N ILE A 216 8.29 -3.51 26.83
CA ILE A 216 8.24 -3.63 28.29
C ILE A 216 7.77 -5.05 28.64
N ASP A 217 8.48 -5.67 29.56
CA ASP A 217 8.09 -6.93 30.20
C ASP A 217 6.90 -6.69 31.14
N LEU A 218 5.68 -6.95 30.67
CA LEU A 218 4.47 -6.66 31.45
C LEU A 218 4.19 -7.76 32.48
N GLU A 219 4.58 -8.99 32.19
CA GLU A 219 4.33 -10.19 32.98
C GLU A 219 5.45 -10.48 34.00
N GLY A 220 6.65 -9.98 33.74
CA GLY A 220 7.84 -10.21 34.56
C GLY A 220 8.40 -11.62 34.43
N ASP A 221 8.16 -12.29 33.29
CA ASP A 221 8.54 -13.68 33.04
C ASP A 221 9.71 -13.86 32.07
N ASN A 222 10.28 -12.75 31.56
CA ASN A 222 11.48 -12.80 30.74
C ASN A 222 12.64 -13.54 31.41
N LEU A 223 13.28 -14.41 30.63
CA LEU A 223 14.45 -15.15 31.08
C LEU A 223 15.65 -14.21 31.32
N ASP A 224 16.35 -14.43 32.43
CA ASP A 224 17.58 -13.69 32.75
C ASP A 224 18.66 -14.01 31.71
N ILE A 225 19.28 -12.97 31.15
CA ILE A 225 20.33 -13.10 30.14
C ILE A 225 21.49 -14.01 30.55
N ALA A 226 21.83 -14.07 31.84
CA ALA A 226 22.87 -14.98 32.33
C ALA A 226 22.50 -16.45 32.05
N SER A 227 21.20 -16.77 32.05
CA SER A 227 20.67 -18.10 31.74
C SER A 227 20.65 -18.43 30.24
N LEU A 228 20.86 -17.42 29.39
CA LEU A 228 20.88 -17.51 27.92
C LEU A 228 22.30 -17.42 27.33
N SER A 229 23.31 -17.14 28.17
CA SER A 229 24.70 -16.90 27.74
C SER A 229 25.40 -18.05 27.01
N ASP A 230 24.81 -19.24 26.97
CA ASP A 230 25.30 -20.43 26.25
C ASP A 230 24.53 -20.74 24.95
N ALA A 231 23.56 -19.90 24.56
CA ALA A 231 22.77 -20.08 23.35
C ALA A 231 23.64 -20.07 22.07
N SER A 232 23.26 -20.91 21.12
CA SER A 232 23.89 -20.93 19.79
C SER A 232 23.19 -19.97 18.83
N GLY A 233 23.86 -19.57 17.74
CA GLY A 233 23.22 -18.73 16.70
C GLY A 233 21.90 -19.33 16.16
N ALA A 234 21.86 -20.65 15.97
CA ALA A 234 20.65 -21.36 15.53
C ALA A 234 19.52 -21.31 16.57
N GLU A 235 19.85 -21.23 17.87
CA GLU A 235 18.83 -21.07 18.92
C GLU A 235 18.26 -19.65 18.92
N ILE A 236 19.11 -18.64 18.71
CA ILE A 236 18.71 -17.23 18.59
C ILE A 236 17.81 -17.06 17.37
N GLU A 237 18.21 -17.57 16.21
CA GLU A 237 17.41 -17.53 14.99
C GLU A 237 16.08 -18.28 15.15
N ALA A 238 16.07 -19.41 15.85
CA ALA A 238 14.83 -20.12 16.16
C ALA A 238 13.86 -19.27 17.02
N ALA A 239 14.37 -18.56 18.03
CA ALA A 239 13.56 -17.65 18.83
C ALA A 239 12.99 -16.49 18.00
N MET A 240 13.80 -15.94 17.08
CA MET A 240 13.36 -14.90 16.14
C MET A 240 12.23 -15.41 15.21
N HIS A 241 12.36 -16.62 14.68
CA HIS A 241 11.30 -17.20 13.85
C HIS A 241 10.00 -17.44 14.64
N VAL A 242 10.11 -17.90 15.89
CA VAL A 242 8.94 -18.08 16.77
C VAL A 242 8.28 -16.74 17.08
N ALA A 243 9.05 -15.67 17.34
CA ALA A 243 8.50 -14.34 17.60
C ALA A 243 7.69 -13.81 16.40
N ALA A 244 8.23 -13.94 15.19
CA ALA A 244 7.51 -13.56 13.98
C ALA A 244 6.23 -14.38 13.78
N TYR A 245 6.32 -15.72 13.94
CA TYR A 245 5.19 -16.62 13.84
C TYR A 245 4.06 -16.24 14.81
N GLN A 246 4.39 -15.98 16.07
CA GLN A 246 3.41 -15.62 17.10
C GLN A 246 2.77 -14.26 16.81
N ALA A 247 3.59 -13.25 16.44
CA ALA A 247 3.11 -11.93 16.06
C ALA A 247 2.12 -12.00 14.89
N LEU A 248 2.51 -12.66 13.80
CA LEU A 248 1.69 -12.76 12.60
C LEU A 248 0.44 -13.63 12.79
N SER A 249 0.54 -14.74 13.51
CA SER A 249 -0.61 -15.61 13.79
C SER A 249 -1.68 -14.88 14.60
N GLN A 250 -1.29 -13.95 15.46
CA GLN A 250 -2.21 -13.14 16.24
C GLN A 250 -2.79 -11.96 15.42
N LEU A 251 -1.98 -11.32 14.58
CA LEU A 251 -2.45 -10.22 13.71
C LEU A 251 -3.35 -10.71 12.56
N PHE A 252 -3.06 -11.89 12.02
CA PHE A 252 -3.70 -12.44 10.82
C PHE A 252 -4.17 -13.88 11.05
N PRO A 253 -5.16 -14.12 11.94
CA PRO A 253 -5.61 -15.47 12.26
C PRO A 253 -6.15 -16.24 11.04
N GLY A 254 -6.63 -15.54 10.00
CA GLY A 254 -7.07 -16.14 8.74
C GLY A 254 -5.95 -16.68 7.84
N HIS A 255 -4.68 -16.38 8.14
CA HIS A 255 -3.51 -16.87 7.40
C HIS A 255 -2.63 -17.81 8.25
N ARG A 256 -3.15 -18.28 9.39
CA ARG A 256 -2.38 -19.11 10.33
C ARG A 256 -1.81 -20.37 9.67
N ASP A 257 -2.58 -21.05 8.83
CA ASP A 257 -2.11 -22.27 8.13
C ASP A 257 -0.85 -22.00 7.29
N MET A 258 -0.75 -20.81 6.69
CA MET A 258 0.45 -20.39 5.95
C MET A 258 1.65 -20.21 6.89
N PHE A 259 1.46 -19.56 8.04
CA PHE A 259 2.53 -19.36 9.02
C PHE A 259 2.97 -20.68 9.68
N ASP A 260 2.02 -21.58 9.95
CA ASP A 260 2.27 -22.94 10.43
C ASP A 260 3.17 -23.69 9.42
N LYS A 261 2.88 -23.56 8.12
CA LYS A 261 3.68 -24.14 7.04
C LYS A 261 5.09 -23.56 6.99
N VAL A 262 5.23 -22.23 7.07
CA VAL A 262 6.54 -21.56 7.09
C VAL A 262 7.37 -22.04 8.28
N LEU A 263 6.80 -22.04 9.49
CA LEU A 263 7.56 -22.43 10.68
C LEU A 263 7.95 -23.91 10.66
N SER A 264 7.01 -24.80 10.33
CA SER A 264 7.22 -26.25 10.45
C SER A 264 7.90 -26.89 9.24
N GLU A 265 7.61 -26.42 8.02
CA GLU A 265 8.14 -27.02 6.78
C GLU A 265 9.33 -26.23 6.24
N ARG A 266 9.20 -24.90 6.06
CA ARG A 266 10.29 -24.08 5.52
C ARG A 266 11.46 -23.95 6.48
N VAL A 267 11.18 -23.67 7.76
CA VAL A 267 12.20 -23.45 8.80
C VAL A 267 12.54 -24.74 9.55
N GLY A 268 11.56 -25.63 9.75
CA GLY A 268 11.76 -26.92 10.43
C GLY A 268 11.61 -26.88 11.95
N ILE A 269 10.87 -25.90 12.48
CA ILE A 269 10.57 -25.76 13.92
C ILE A 269 9.17 -26.31 14.20
N ASP A 270 9.06 -27.22 15.17
CA ASP A 270 7.77 -27.75 15.61
C ASP A 270 6.97 -26.65 16.33
N ILE A 271 5.74 -26.40 15.89
CA ILE A 271 4.84 -25.39 16.47
C ILE A 271 4.55 -25.67 17.96
N SER A 272 4.58 -26.95 18.34
CA SER A 272 4.36 -27.42 19.71
C SER A 272 5.62 -27.53 20.57
N ASP A 273 6.78 -27.08 20.04
CA ASP A 273 8.04 -27.05 20.77
C ASP A 273 7.90 -26.23 22.07
N ASP A 274 8.54 -26.68 23.14
CA ASP A 274 8.61 -26.01 24.44
C ASP A 274 10.06 -25.65 24.81
N SER A 275 10.94 -25.61 23.80
CA SER A 275 12.33 -25.23 23.95
C SER A 275 12.50 -23.81 24.48
N ARG A 276 13.71 -23.55 25.00
CA ARG A 276 14.10 -22.22 25.46
C ARG A 276 13.95 -21.15 24.37
N ALA A 277 14.24 -21.50 23.11
CA ALA A 277 14.04 -20.59 21.99
C ALA A 277 12.56 -20.24 21.78
N HIS A 278 11.67 -21.23 21.91
CA HIS A 278 10.23 -21.00 21.77
C HIS A 278 9.68 -20.10 22.88
N VAL A 279 10.12 -20.32 24.12
CA VAL A 279 9.78 -19.44 25.26
C VAL A 279 10.21 -18.00 24.96
N VAL A 280 11.49 -17.77 24.65
CA VAL A 280 12.00 -16.41 24.37
C VAL A 280 11.27 -15.75 23.20
N GLY A 281 11.03 -16.48 22.11
CA GLY A 281 10.31 -15.95 20.96
C GLY A 281 8.85 -15.60 21.28
N SER A 282 8.17 -16.44 22.06
CA SER A 282 6.78 -16.22 22.45
C SER A 282 6.64 -15.03 23.39
N ASP A 283 7.52 -14.91 24.39
CA ASP A 283 7.55 -13.79 25.33
C ASP A 283 7.81 -12.48 24.57
N ALA A 284 8.79 -12.48 23.65
CA ALA A 284 9.10 -11.33 22.81
C ALA A 284 7.90 -10.84 21.98
N ALA A 285 7.16 -11.76 21.37
CA ALA A 285 5.96 -11.41 20.63
C ALA A 285 4.83 -10.91 21.53
N GLN A 286 4.64 -11.53 22.70
CA GLN A 286 3.59 -11.16 23.64
C GLN A 286 3.77 -9.73 24.18
N ASP A 287 5.00 -9.37 24.58
CA ASP A 287 5.31 -8.02 25.10
C ASP A 287 5.04 -6.91 24.09
N VAL A 288 5.22 -7.19 22.78
CA VAL A 288 4.88 -6.24 21.71
C VAL A 288 3.37 -6.23 21.46
N LEU A 289 2.75 -7.40 21.34
CA LEU A 289 1.35 -7.54 20.94
C LEU A 289 0.38 -7.00 21.98
N THR A 290 0.62 -7.26 23.27
CA THR A 290 -0.30 -6.91 24.35
C THR A 290 -0.69 -5.43 24.34
N PRO A 291 0.26 -4.47 24.41
CA PRO A 291 -0.07 -3.05 24.35
C PRO A 291 -0.62 -2.65 22.97
N ARG A 292 -0.08 -3.19 21.87
CA ARG A 292 -0.48 -2.82 20.50
C ARG A 292 -1.90 -3.27 20.14
N LEU A 293 -2.37 -4.40 20.68
CA LEU A 293 -3.75 -4.88 20.51
C LEU A 293 -4.73 -4.10 21.40
N ALA A 294 -4.31 -3.74 22.62
CA ALA A 294 -5.09 -2.87 23.49
C ALA A 294 -5.31 -1.49 22.85
N GLU A 295 -4.24 -0.89 22.32
CA GLU A 295 -4.27 0.35 21.57
C GLU A 295 -5.19 0.24 20.34
N ALA A 296 -5.06 -0.82 19.53
CA ALA A 296 -5.92 -1.03 18.36
C ALA A 296 -7.42 -1.05 18.71
N ALA A 297 -7.78 -1.66 19.85
CA ALA A 297 -9.16 -1.64 20.33
C ALA A 297 -9.63 -0.23 20.74
N VAL A 298 -8.75 0.59 21.32
CA VAL A 298 -9.04 1.99 21.63
C VAL A 298 -9.22 2.80 20.35
N LEU A 299 -8.29 2.69 19.40
CA LEU A 299 -8.33 3.39 18.11
C LEU A 299 -9.59 3.05 17.31
N ALA A 300 -9.98 1.77 17.26
CA ALA A 300 -11.21 1.34 16.60
C ALA A 300 -12.46 2.01 17.19
N ASN A 301 -12.52 2.18 18.53
CA ASN A 301 -13.62 2.88 19.18
C ASN A 301 -13.60 4.40 18.94
N LEU A 302 -12.42 4.98 18.72
CA LEU A 302 -12.26 6.42 18.44
C LEU A 302 -12.53 6.76 16.98
N SER A 303 -12.32 5.82 16.06
CA SER A 303 -12.54 6.02 14.62
C SER A 303 -13.95 6.52 14.30
N ASP A 304 -14.96 6.01 15.02
CA ASP A 304 -16.36 6.42 14.88
C ASP A 304 -16.56 7.91 15.21
N GLY A 305 -16.66 8.73 14.16
CA GLY A 305 -16.88 10.17 14.25
C GLY A 305 -15.61 11.01 14.38
N LEU A 306 -14.42 10.39 14.33
CA LEU A 306 -13.15 11.12 14.32
C LEU A 306 -13.02 12.07 13.13
N TYR A 307 -13.51 11.62 11.97
CA TYR A 307 -13.45 12.37 10.73
C TYR A 307 -14.81 12.39 10.04
N THR A 308 -15.19 13.57 9.53
CA THR A 308 -16.33 13.75 8.63
C THR A 308 -15.90 14.75 7.56
N PRO A 309 -15.98 14.39 6.28
CA PRO A 309 -15.50 15.28 5.23
C PRO A 309 -16.35 16.54 5.15
N VAL A 310 -15.71 17.69 4.99
CA VAL A 310 -16.40 18.97 4.77
C VAL A 310 -17.19 18.93 3.46
N ASN A 311 -16.61 18.32 2.42
CA ASN A 311 -17.29 18.09 1.16
C ASN A 311 -17.96 16.70 1.16
N PRO A 312 -19.28 16.62 0.93
CA PRO A 312 -19.99 15.34 0.97
C PRO A 312 -19.71 14.41 -0.23
N GLY A 313 -19.20 14.92 -1.35
CA GLY A 313 -18.89 14.12 -2.55
C GLY A 313 -18.75 14.97 -3.81
N PRO A 314 -18.38 14.39 -4.98
CA PRO A 314 -18.08 15.10 -6.23
C PRO A 314 -19.18 16.06 -6.72
N ASP A 315 -20.45 15.74 -6.44
CA ASP A 315 -21.60 16.51 -6.91
C ASP A 315 -21.96 17.71 -6.02
N THR A 316 -21.37 17.83 -4.83
CA THR A 316 -21.69 18.90 -3.88
C THR A 316 -20.43 19.36 -3.15
N ARG A 317 -19.99 20.58 -3.47
CA ARG A 317 -18.77 21.22 -2.94
C ARG A 317 -19.14 22.33 -1.97
N ASN A 318 -18.63 22.24 -0.74
CA ASN A 318 -18.78 23.24 0.31
C ASN A 318 -17.52 24.12 0.44
N ASP A 319 -16.33 23.55 0.24
CA ASP A 319 -15.05 24.26 0.35
C ASP A 319 -14.03 23.68 -0.63
N ILE A 320 -13.48 24.53 -1.52
CA ILE A 320 -12.52 24.12 -2.56
C ILE A 320 -11.18 23.63 -1.99
N SER A 321 -10.84 24.06 -0.78
CA SER A 321 -9.56 23.68 -0.15
C SER A 321 -9.68 22.37 0.63
N ARG A 322 -10.88 21.80 0.78
CA ARG A 322 -11.13 20.62 1.60
C ARG A 322 -11.22 19.34 0.79
N TRP A 323 -10.78 18.22 1.38
CA TRP A 323 -10.86 16.92 0.73
C TRP A 323 -12.29 16.59 0.33
N THR A 324 -12.42 15.90 -0.79
CA THR A 324 -13.69 15.36 -1.26
C THR A 324 -13.51 13.84 -1.43
N PRO A 325 -14.41 13.02 -0.85
CA PRO A 325 -14.50 11.62 -1.22
C PRO A 325 -14.97 11.48 -2.67
N GLU A 326 -14.12 10.95 -3.55
CA GLU A 326 -14.46 10.67 -4.94
C GLU A 326 -15.17 9.31 -5.06
N LYS A 327 -15.61 8.93 -6.26
CA LYS A 327 -16.16 7.58 -6.54
C LYS A 327 -15.04 6.54 -6.57
N LYS A 328 -15.32 5.33 -6.08
CA LYS A 328 -14.35 4.21 -6.02
C LYS A 328 -13.90 3.64 -7.37
N GLY A 329 -14.59 3.97 -8.46
CA GLY A 329 -14.16 3.60 -9.81
C GLY A 329 -14.49 2.15 -10.20
N LYS A 330 -14.27 1.82 -11.47
CA LYS A 330 -14.76 0.58 -12.12
C LYS A 330 -14.15 -0.71 -11.56
N LEU A 331 -12.97 -0.65 -10.97
CA LEU A 331 -12.32 -1.82 -10.37
C LEU A 331 -12.91 -2.17 -8.98
N SER A 332 -13.65 -1.25 -8.36
CA SER A 332 -14.37 -1.51 -7.12
C SER A 332 -15.59 -2.41 -7.34
N PRO A 333 -15.92 -3.33 -6.40
CA PRO A 333 -17.20 -4.06 -6.40
C PRO A 333 -18.43 -3.14 -6.37
N ASP A 334 -18.26 -1.91 -5.85
CA ASP A 334 -19.26 -0.85 -5.90
C ASP A 334 -18.63 0.42 -6.50
N PRO A 335 -18.68 0.58 -7.84
CA PRO A 335 -18.00 1.68 -8.53
C PRO A 335 -18.54 3.07 -8.22
N ASP A 336 -19.81 3.17 -7.86
CA ASP A 336 -20.50 4.43 -7.61
C ASP A 336 -20.49 4.82 -6.12
N ALA A 337 -20.09 3.91 -5.23
CA ALA A 337 -19.85 4.25 -3.84
C ALA A 337 -18.78 5.33 -3.72
N LEU A 338 -18.99 6.23 -2.75
CA LEU A 338 -18.01 7.22 -2.37
C LEU A 338 -16.90 6.57 -1.54
N GLN A 339 -15.71 7.13 -1.66
CA GLN A 339 -14.58 6.83 -0.80
C GLN A 339 -14.92 7.14 0.67
N THR A 340 -14.32 6.36 1.57
CA THR A 340 -14.30 6.63 3.00
C THR A 340 -12.86 6.95 3.37
N PHE A 341 -12.65 7.94 4.24
CA PHE A 341 -11.31 8.27 4.71
C PHE A 341 -10.67 7.03 5.36
N LEU A 342 -9.55 6.57 4.81
CA LEU A 342 -8.86 5.37 5.29
C LEU A 342 -8.22 5.63 6.66
N THR A 343 -8.59 4.83 7.68
CA THR A 343 -7.96 4.76 9.01
C THR A 343 -7.57 6.11 9.65
N PRO A 344 -8.49 7.10 9.76
CA PRO A 344 -8.17 8.40 10.37
C PRO A 344 -7.65 8.28 11.80
N GLU A 345 -8.03 7.23 12.52
CA GLU A 345 -7.64 6.94 13.91
C GLU A 345 -6.14 6.70 14.08
N LEU A 346 -5.40 6.33 13.03
CA LEU A 346 -3.96 6.16 13.15
C LEU A 346 -3.24 7.46 13.56
N SER A 347 -3.83 8.63 13.30
CA SER A 347 -3.31 9.92 13.77
C SER A 347 -3.19 10.03 15.30
N LEU A 348 -3.86 9.14 16.05
CA LEU A 348 -3.89 9.10 17.51
C LEU A 348 -3.07 7.94 18.08
N ALA A 349 -2.39 7.17 17.22
CA ALA A 349 -1.61 6.03 17.64
C ALA A 349 -0.29 6.44 18.31
N GLU A 350 0.22 5.56 19.14
CA GLU A 350 1.49 5.71 19.82
C GLU A 350 2.66 5.41 18.87
N GLY A 351 3.57 6.38 18.73
CA GLY A 351 4.80 6.26 17.95
C GLY A 351 5.89 5.47 18.64
N PHE A 352 7.01 5.27 17.95
CA PHE A 352 8.24 4.71 18.50
C PHE A 352 9.23 5.81 18.90
N ALA A 353 9.51 6.75 17.99
CA ALA A 353 10.44 7.85 18.18
C ALA A 353 9.78 9.23 17.95
N LEU A 354 8.45 9.26 17.84
CA LEU A 354 7.70 10.51 17.74
C LEU A 354 7.79 11.31 19.06
N PRO A 355 7.76 12.65 19.01
CA PRO A 355 7.76 13.45 20.23
C PRO A 355 6.54 13.14 21.11
N GLU A 356 6.73 13.23 22.43
CA GLU A 356 5.66 12.99 23.40
C GLU A 356 5.27 14.25 24.17
N THR A 357 4.03 14.29 24.60
CA THR A 357 3.52 15.22 25.61
C THR A 357 4.14 14.91 26.99
N PRO A 358 4.05 15.83 27.98
CA PRO A 358 4.49 15.54 29.35
C PRO A 358 3.71 14.42 30.07
N THR A 359 2.68 13.86 29.42
CA THR A 359 1.89 12.72 29.91
C THR A 359 2.22 11.41 29.18
N GLY A 360 3.28 11.39 28.37
CA GLY A 360 3.77 10.21 27.66
C GLY A 360 3.01 9.86 26.38
N ALA A 361 2.00 10.63 26.00
CA ALA A 361 1.26 10.40 24.76
C ALA A 361 1.95 11.10 23.58
N THR A 362 2.01 10.45 22.42
CA THR A 362 2.50 11.02 21.16
C THR A 362 1.91 12.42 20.84
N ASP A 363 2.77 13.39 20.53
CA ASP A 363 2.47 14.78 20.16
C ASP A 363 2.91 15.08 18.71
N THR A 364 2.09 14.63 17.77
CA THR A 364 2.26 14.90 16.33
C THR A 364 2.22 16.39 15.97
N ALA A 365 1.67 17.26 16.83
CA ALA A 365 1.59 18.68 16.54
C ALA A 365 2.97 19.37 16.53
N LEU A 366 3.98 18.81 17.19
CA LEU A 366 5.34 19.34 17.20
C LEU A 366 6.10 19.11 15.89
N ILE A 367 5.67 18.12 15.10
CA ILE A 367 6.31 17.73 13.84
C ILE A 367 5.44 18.03 12.62
N ARG A 368 4.21 18.51 12.83
CA ARG A 368 3.31 18.89 11.74
C ARG A 368 3.89 20.08 10.96
N PRO A 369 3.98 20.00 9.62
CA PRO A 369 4.40 21.14 8.80
C PRO A 369 3.46 22.36 8.92
N ASP A 370 3.89 23.53 8.44
CA ASP A 370 3.14 24.79 8.50
C ASP A 370 1.78 24.73 7.76
N GLY A 371 1.65 23.85 6.77
CA GLY A 371 0.42 23.56 6.06
C GLY A 371 0.41 24.00 4.60
N PRO A 372 -0.56 23.51 3.80
CA PRO A 372 -0.63 23.77 2.38
C PRO A 372 -1.18 25.16 2.05
N GLU A 373 -1.01 25.59 0.80
CA GLU A 373 -1.50 26.86 0.30
C GLU A 373 -3.04 26.98 0.41
N PRO A 374 -3.60 28.01 1.07
CA PRO A 374 -5.05 28.21 1.13
C PRO A 374 -5.61 28.83 -0.16
N PHE A 375 -6.89 28.58 -0.49
CA PHE A 375 -7.53 29.20 -1.66
C PHE A 375 -7.63 30.73 -1.58
N PHE A 376 -7.95 31.28 -0.40
CA PHE A 376 -8.04 32.72 -0.18
C PHE A 376 -6.71 33.29 0.32
N THR A 377 -6.43 34.54 -0.06
CA THR A 377 -5.33 35.31 0.54
C THR A 377 -5.56 35.51 2.05
N ALA A 378 -4.49 35.79 2.81
CA ALA A 378 -4.57 36.02 4.24
C ALA A 378 -5.59 37.12 4.63
N ASP A 379 -5.66 38.21 3.86
CA ASP A 379 -6.63 39.30 4.08
C ASP A 379 -8.09 38.86 3.84
N GLN A 380 -8.29 37.80 3.06
CA GLN A 380 -9.60 37.25 2.69
C GLN A 380 -9.86 35.85 3.27
N GLN A 381 -9.13 35.43 4.30
CA GLN A 381 -9.20 34.06 4.84
C GLN A 381 -10.60 33.60 5.28
N ASN A 382 -11.51 34.54 5.58
CA ASN A 382 -12.90 34.26 5.97
C ASN A 382 -13.91 34.52 4.84
N ALA A 383 -13.44 34.72 3.61
CA ALA A 383 -14.32 34.88 2.47
C ALA A 383 -15.04 33.56 2.19
N VAL A 384 -16.19 33.63 1.52
CA VAL A 384 -17.02 32.45 1.24
C VAL A 384 -17.22 32.34 -0.26
N LEU A 385 -16.79 31.21 -0.82
CA LEU A 385 -17.06 30.82 -2.20
C LEU A 385 -18.41 30.10 -2.26
N ASP A 386 -19.31 30.56 -3.12
CA ASP A 386 -20.54 29.89 -3.49
C ASP A 386 -20.37 29.26 -4.88
N PHE A 387 -20.24 27.93 -4.92
CA PHE A 387 -20.00 27.16 -6.14
C PHE A 387 -21.18 27.17 -7.12
N ASP A 388 -22.41 27.23 -6.61
CA ASP A 388 -23.63 27.18 -7.43
C ASP A 388 -23.82 28.48 -8.22
N THR A 389 -23.52 29.60 -7.58
CA THR A 389 -23.65 30.92 -8.19
C THR A 389 -22.36 31.43 -8.83
N GLY A 390 -21.21 30.81 -8.53
CA GLY A 390 -19.90 31.27 -8.98
C GLY A 390 -19.55 32.64 -8.42
N THR A 391 -19.82 32.87 -7.14
CA THR A 391 -19.58 34.16 -6.48
C THR A 391 -18.77 34.03 -5.19
N ILE A 392 -18.05 35.09 -4.81
CA ILE A 392 -17.34 35.18 -3.54
C ILE A 392 -17.94 36.30 -2.71
N THR A 393 -18.27 36.01 -1.46
CA THR A 393 -18.58 37.01 -0.43
C THR A 393 -17.30 37.38 0.30
N LEU A 394 -16.91 38.66 0.21
CA LEU A 394 -15.63 39.16 0.71
C LEU A 394 -15.58 39.25 2.24
N ALA A 395 -14.43 38.93 2.82
CA ALA A 395 -14.17 39.11 4.26
C ALA A 395 -13.64 40.52 4.60
N ALA A 396 -12.91 41.14 3.68
CA ALA A 396 -12.31 42.45 3.87
C ALA A 396 -12.48 43.34 2.61
N PRO A 397 -12.40 44.69 2.74
CA PRO A 397 -12.39 45.56 1.58
C PRO A 397 -11.20 45.29 0.66
N VAL A 398 -11.42 45.31 -0.65
CA VAL A 398 -10.39 45.01 -1.66
C VAL A 398 -10.54 45.89 -2.88
N ASN A 399 -9.43 46.21 -3.54
CA ASN A 399 -9.45 46.89 -4.84
C ASN A 399 -9.22 45.88 -5.97
N VAL A 400 -10.19 45.75 -6.86
CA VAL A 400 -10.11 44.89 -8.05
C VAL A 400 -10.35 45.78 -9.26
N ASN A 401 -9.40 45.81 -10.20
CA ASN A 401 -9.46 46.62 -11.43
C ASN A 401 -9.79 48.10 -11.21
N GLY A 402 -9.34 48.70 -10.10
CA GLY A 402 -9.59 50.10 -9.76
C GLY A 402 -10.94 50.36 -9.08
N GLN A 403 -11.80 49.35 -8.93
CA GLN A 403 -13.03 49.41 -8.14
C GLN A 403 -12.76 48.92 -6.73
N THR A 404 -13.23 49.67 -5.72
CA THR A 404 -13.14 49.26 -4.31
C THR A 404 -14.43 48.57 -3.89
N TRP A 405 -14.29 47.34 -3.44
CA TRP A 405 -15.36 46.54 -2.84
C TRP A 405 -15.20 46.55 -1.31
N GLN A 406 -16.31 46.44 -0.60
CA GLN A 406 -16.34 46.41 0.86
C GLN A 406 -16.44 44.97 1.37
N ALA A 407 -16.15 44.76 2.66
CA ALA A 407 -16.44 43.49 3.31
C ALA A 407 -17.94 43.16 3.21
N ALA A 408 -18.26 41.88 3.09
CA ALA A 408 -19.58 41.31 2.85
C ALA A 408 -20.22 41.63 1.48
N ASP A 409 -19.54 42.37 0.59
CA ASP A 409 -19.97 42.43 -0.81
C ASP A 409 -19.80 41.05 -1.46
N THR A 410 -20.77 40.66 -2.29
CA THR A 410 -20.72 39.42 -3.09
C THR A 410 -20.38 39.79 -4.54
N ILE A 411 -19.31 39.22 -5.08
CA ILE A 411 -18.80 39.52 -6.42
C ILE A 411 -18.66 38.23 -7.27
N PRO A 412 -18.89 38.28 -8.59
CA PRO A 412 -18.65 37.13 -9.47
C PRO A 412 -17.19 36.69 -9.44
N VAL A 413 -16.96 35.38 -9.53
CA VAL A 413 -15.62 34.80 -9.67
C VAL A 413 -15.12 35.04 -11.09
N ASP A 414 -13.93 35.63 -11.21
CA ASP A 414 -13.16 35.71 -12.44
C ASP A 414 -11.65 35.84 -12.15
N LYS A 415 -10.82 35.68 -13.19
CA LYS A 415 -9.35 35.69 -13.07
C LYS A 415 -8.77 36.98 -12.45
N SER A 416 -9.49 38.11 -12.47
CA SER A 416 -9.02 39.36 -11.85
C SER A 416 -9.04 39.34 -10.32
N LEU A 417 -9.68 38.32 -9.72
CA LEU A 417 -9.64 38.08 -8.28
C LEU A 417 -8.36 37.37 -7.81
N ILE A 418 -7.56 36.80 -8.72
CA ILE A 418 -6.28 36.16 -8.42
C ILE A 418 -5.27 37.23 -8.00
N GLY A 419 -4.78 37.14 -6.76
CA GLY A 419 -3.90 38.11 -6.11
C GLY A 419 -4.62 38.98 -5.09
N PRO A 420 -5.66 39.75 -5.45
CA PRO A 420 -6.40 40.56 -4.48
C PRO A 420 -7.28 39.76 -3.52
N VAL A 421 -7.84 38.62 -3.94
CA VAL A 421 -8.78 37.82 -3.14
C VAL A 421 -8.36 36.36 -3.07
N ILE A 422 -8.12 35.76 -4.23
CA ILE A 422 -7.72 34.36 -4.39
C ILE A 422 -6.19 34.29 -4.34
N ASN A 423 -5.66 33.36 -3.56
CA ASN A 423 -4.22 33.14 -3.42
C ASN A 423 -3.63 32.67 -4.77
N PRO A 424 -2.68 33.42 -5.36
CA PRO A 424 -2.03 32.98 -6.60
C PRO A 424 -1.33 31.63 -6.48
N ALA A 425 -0.76 31.30 -5.30
CA ALA A 425 -0.04 30.04 -5.10
C ALA A 425 -0.98 28.83 -5.24
N PHE A 426 -2.21 28.94 -4.74
CA PHE A 426 -3.23 27.90 -4.89
C PHE A 426 -3.59 27.62 -6.36
N ILE A 427 -3.59 28.65 -7.21
CA ILE A 427 -3.81 28.50 -8.65
C ILE A 427 -2.57 27.89 -9.31
N SER A 428 -1.39 28.41 -8.99
CA SER A 428 -0.13 27.98 -9.62
C SER A 428 0.21 26.51 -9.35
N GLN A 429 -0.07 25.97 -8.16
CA GLN A 429 0.12 24.54 -7.88
C GLN A 429 -0.79 23.67 -8.78
N ALA A 430 -2.03 24.08 -9.05
CA ALA A 430 -2.96 23.34 -9.90
C ALA A 430 -2.54 23.41 -11.37
N GLU A 431 -2.13 24.59 -11.84
CA GLU A 431 -1.58 24.77 -13.19
C GLU A 431 -0.30 23.97 -13.40
N ALA A 432 0.54 23.79 -12.37
CA ALA A 432 1.74 22.97 -12.46
C ALA A 432 1.41 21.47 -12.65
N ILE A 433 0.36 20.95 -12.00
CA ILE A 433 -0.12 19.58 -12.21
C ILE A 433 -0.72 19.42 -13.61
N VAL A 434 -1.53 20.40 -14.06
CA VAL A 434 -2.05 20.42 -15.44
C VAL A 434 -0.90 20.39 -16.46
N HIS A 435 0.13 21.21 -16.25
CA HIS A 435 1.31 21.23 -17.12
C HIS A 435 2.02 19.87 -17.14
N THR A 436 2.27 19.28 -15.97
CA THR A 436 2.91 17.97 -15.85
C THR A 436 2.11 16.89 -16.59
N SER A 437 0.80 16.84 -16.37
CA SER A 437 -0.13 15.92 -17.07
C SER A 437 -0.08 16.10 -18.59
N ALA A 438 0.01 17.35 -19.07
CA ALA A 438 0.09 17.65 -20.50
C ALA A 438 1.40 17.20 -21.15
N THR A 439 2.48 17.02 -20.37
CA THR A 439 3.82 16.76 -20.87
C THR A 439 4.42 15.44 -20.36
N LEU A 440 3.59 14.53 -19.85
CA LEU A 440 4.04 13.22 -19.36
C LEU A 440 4.88 12.49 -20.41
N THR A 441 6.11 12.19 -20.04
CA THR A 441 7.04 11.34 -20.79
C THR A 441 6.82 9.86 -20.45
N GLU A 442 7.39 8.96 -21.24
CA GLU A 442 7.41 7.52 -20.93
C GLU A 442 8.05 7.25 -19.57
N ASP A 443 9.24 7.81 -19.32
CA ASP A 443 9.95 7.69 -18.03
C ASP A 443 9.06 8.13 -16.85
N GLN A 444 8.41 9.30 -16.96
CA GLN A 444 7.54 9.82 -15.90
C GLN A 444 6.30 8.95 -15.67
N LYS A 445 5.73 8.37 -16.73
CA LYS A 445 4.63 7.42 -16.63
C LYS A 445 5.06 6.13 -15.92
N LEU A 446 6.20 5.57 -16.31
CA LEU A 446 6.74 4.36 -15.69
C LEU A 446 7.14 4.59 -14.23
N ILE A 447 7.71 5.75 -13.89
CA ILE A 447 7.98 6.13 -12.49
C ILE A 447 6.67 6.30 -11.70
N ALA A 448 5.63 6.90 -12.29
CA ALA A 448 4.32 7.04 -11.65
C ALA A 448 3.67 5.69 -11.32
N GLU A 449 3.83 4.71 -12.21
CA GLU A 449 3.32 3.35 -12.03
C GLU A 449 4.16 2.54 -11.07
N PHE A 450 5.49 2.61 -11.18
CA PHE A 450 6.42 1.86 -10.33
C PHE A 450 6.24 2.18 -8.86
N TRP A 451 6.16 3.47 -8.54
CA TRP A 451 5.93 3.96 -7.18
C TRP A 451 4.45 4.28 -6.93
N GLU A 452 3.52 3.63 -7.65
CA GLU A 452 2.09 3.76 -7.33
C GLU A 452 1.81 3.08 -5.99
N ASP A 453 2.38 1.88 -5.81
CA ASP A 453 2.23 0.97 -4.66
C ASP A 453 0.77 0.91 -4.16
N GLY A 454 -0.15 0.72 -5.10
CA GLY A 454 -1.58 0.61 -4.85
C GLY A 454 -2.03 -0.81 -4.49
N PRO A 455 -3.35 -1.10 -4.51
CA PRO A 455 -3.87 -2.45 -4.31
C PRO A 455 -3.20 -3.48 -5.25
N GLY A 456 -2.91 -4.66 -4.71
CA GLY A 456 -2.10 -5.69 -5.38
C GLY A 456 -0.60 -5.52 -5.17
N SER A 457 -0.16 -4.59 -4.32
CA SER A 457 1.22 -4.43 -3.86
C SER A 457 1.35 -4.51 -2.34
N SER A 458 2.58 -4.49 -1.83
CA SER A 458 2.86 -4.39 -0.39
C SER A 458 2.82 -2.94 0.13
N TYR A 459 2.27 -2.00 -0.66
CA TYR A 459 2.15 -0.57 -0.36
C TYR A 459 3.53 0.11 -0.17
N PRO A 460 3.60 1.46 -0.08
CA PRO A 460 4.90 2.12 0.09
C PRO A 460 5.75 1.61 1.26
N PRO A 461 5.20 1.23 2.45
CA PRO A 461 6.03 0.63 3.49
C PRO A 461 6.73 -0.67 3.06
N GLY A 462 6.02 -1.56 2.35
CA GLY A 462 6.59 -2.82 1.85
C GLY A 462 7.64 -2.61 0.77
N ALA A 463 7.49 -1.57 -0.06
CA ALA A 463 8.53 -1.18 -1.01
C ALA A 463 9.86 -0.85 -0.27
N TRP A 464 9.81 -0.05 0.79
CA TRP A 464 11.00 0.30 1.57
C TRP A 464 11.55 -0.87 2.39
N MET A 465 10.70 -1.80 2.83
CA MET A 465 11.17 -3.07 3.40
C MET A 465 11.91 -3.94 2.38
N THR A 466 11.42 -3.98 1.14
CA THR A 466 12.11 -4.68 0.04
C THR A 466 13.48 -4.06 -0.25
N LEU A 467 13.61 -2.73 -0.16
CA LEU A 467 14.92 -2.08 -0.27
C LEU A 467 15.84 -2.40 0.93
N ALA A 468 15.30 -2.61 2.13
CA ALA A 468 16.07 -3.11 3.27
C ALA A 468 16.55 -4.55 3.06
N GLN A 469 15.74 -5.43 2.45
CA GLN A 469 16.17 -6.78 2.04
C GLN A 469 17.33 -6.72 1.04
N TYR A 470 17.26 -5.80 0.07
CA TYR A 470 18.34 -5.57 -0.89
C TYR A 470 19.63 -5.16 -0.17
N VAL A 471 19.55 -4.23 0.78
CA VAL A 471 20.72 -3.78 1.57
C VAL A 471 21.29 -4.92 2.41
N SER A 472 20.45 -5.73 3.05
CA SER A 472 20.87 -6.95 3.77
C SER A 472 21.73 -7.86 2.89
N GLN A 473 21.25 -8.16 1.67
CA GLN A 473 21.97 -9.00 0.72
C GLN A 473 23.26 -8.33 0.20
N ARG A 474 23.21 -7.03 -0.12
CA ARG A 474 24.35 -6.26 -0.63
C ARG A 474 25.51 -6.25 0.36
N ASP A 475 25.19 -6.04 1.64
CA ASP A 475 26.16 -5.79 2.70
C ASP A 475 26.48 -7.07 3.50
N GLY A 476 25.77 -8.16 3.23
CA GLY A 476 26.02 -9.48 3.82
C GLY A 476 25.70 -9.54 5.31
N HIS A 477 24.52 -9.00 5.68
CA HIS A 477 24.09 -8.92 7.07
C HIS A 477 23.86 -10.30 7.70
N ASP A 478 24.09 -10.38 9.01
CA ASP A 478 23.69 -11.51 9.84
C ASP A 478 22.32 -11.27 10.49
N ALA A 479 21.79 -12.28 11.17
CA ALA A 479 20.47 -12.23 11.80
C ALA A 479 20.33 -11.07 12.80
N ALA A 480 21.38 -10.72 13.56
CA ALA A 480 21.34 -9.62 14.52
C ALA A 480 21.33 -8.25 13.84
N SER A 481 22.15 -8.07 12.80
CA SER A 481 22.19 -6.84 12.01
C SER A 481 20.84 -6.58 11.32
N ASP A 482 20.22 -7.62 10.75
CA ASP A 482 18.91 -7.51 10.13
C ASP A 482 17.78 -7.33 11.16
N ALA A 483 17.86 -7.95 12.34
CA ALA A 483 16.90 -7.69 13.42
C ALA A 483 16.85 -6.18 13.75
N LEU A 484 18.01 -5.53 13.88
CA LEU A 484 18.10 -4.10 14.14
C LEU A 484 17.63 -3.26 12.94
N LEU A 485 18.08 -3.58 11.72
CA LEU A 485 17.70 -2.84 10.51
C LEU A 485 16.18 -2.83 10.31
N PHE A 486 15.55 -4.00 10.33
CA PHE A 486 14.13 -4.13 10.05
C PHE A 486 13.24 -3.62 11.19
N MET A 487 13.68 -3.74 12.46
CA MET A 487 13.00 -3.07 13.58
C MET A 487 13.05 -1.55 13.42
N THR A 488 14.21 -0.99 13.07
CA THR A 488 14.36 0.45 12.83
C THR A 488 13.48 0.91 11.67
N MET A 489 13.54 0.20 10.53
CA MET A 489 12.77 0.50 9.33
C MET A 489 11.25 0.42 9.60
N GLY A 490 10.79 -0.67 10.22
CA GLY A 490 9.37 -0.88 10.51
C GLY A 490 8.80 0.19 11.42
N ASN A 491 9.52 0.55 12.48
CA ASN A 491 9.10 1.61 13.40
C ASN A 491 9.15 3.00 12.73
N ALA A 492 10.19 3.33 11.97
CA ALA A 492 10.25 4.58 11.22
C ALA A 492 9.10 4.74 10.21
N LEU A 493 8.74 3.66 9.52
CA LEU A 493 7.61 3.64 8.59
C LEU A 493 6.27 3.80 9.34
N ASN A 494 6.09 3.15 10.49
CA ASN A 494 4.89 3.32 11.31
C ASN A 494 4.76 4.76 11.83
N ASP A 495 5.85 5.36 12.31
CA ASP A 495 5.88 6.75 12.78
C ASP A 495 5.59 7.74 11.64
N ALA A 496 6.13 7.47 10.45
CA ALA A 496 5.80 8.22 9.24
C ALA A 496 4.31 8.13 8.90
N ALA A 497 3.68 6.96 9.08
CA ALA A 497 2.23 6.78 8.90
C ALA A 497 1.43 7.64 9.90
N ILE A 498 1.79 7.59 11.19
CA ILE A 498 1.11 8.34 12.26
C ILE A 498 1.18 9.85 11.98
N ALA A 499 2.39 10.37 11.73
CA ALA A 499 2.62 11.79 11.48
C ALA A 499 1.91 12.30 10.22
N THR A 500 1.96 11.56 9.11
CA THR A 500 1.30 11.98 7.87
C THR A 500 -0.23 11.85 7.97
N TRP A 501 -0.76 10.85 8.69
CA TRP A 501 -2.22 10.76 8.92
C TRP A 501 -2.74 11.86 9.82
N ASP A 502 -1.98 12.28 10.84
CA ASP A 502 -2.30 13.48 11.62
C ASP A 502 -2.38 14.72 10.73
N ALA A 503 -1.36 14.97 9.89
CA ALA A 503 -1.39 16.11 8.97
C ALA A 503 -2.61 16.05 8.03
N LYS A 504 -2.92 14.86 7.49
CA LYS A 504 -4.07 14.67 6.58
C LYS A 504 -5.40 14.97 7.25
N VAL A 505 -5.60 14.48 8.48
CA VAL A 505 -6.84 14.75 9.24
C VAL A 505 -6.91 16.23 9.65
N HIS A 506 -5.78 16.81 10.07
CA HIS A 506 -5.70 18.21 10.52
C HIS A 506 -6.01 19.21 9.40
N PHE A 507 -5.33 19.07 8.25
CA PHE A 507 -5.47 19.99 7.13
C PHE A 507 -6.67 19.68 6.25
N ASP A 508 -7.12 18.42 6.21
CA ASP A 508 -8.25 17.98 5.39
C ASP A 508 -8.13 18.50 3.94
N TYR A 509 -6.92 18.48 3.37
CA TYR A 509 -6.63 19.27 2.17
C TYR A 509 -7.07 18.57 0.86
N ALA A 510 -7.54 19.37 -0.09
CA ALA A 510 -8.09 18.90 -1.36
C ALA A 510 -7.04 18.26 -2.29
N ARG A 511 -7.49 17.26 -3.07
CA ARG A 511 -6.67 16.58 -4.07
C ARG A 511 -6.57 17.39 -5.38
N PRO A 512 -5.47 17.27 -6.15
CA PRO A 512 -5.32 18.01 -7.41
C PRO A 512 -6.46 17.78 -8.41
N VAL A 513 -6.92 16.53 -8.56
CA VAL A 513 -8.04 16.21 -9.46
C VAL A 513 -9.29 17.02 -9.13
N THR A 514 -9.64 17.14 -7.85
CA THR A 514 -10.80 17.91 -7.39
C THR A 514 -10.58 19.41 -7.63
N VAL A 515 -9.42 19.93 -7.23
CA VAL A 515 -9.08 21.36 -7.37
C VAL A 515 -9.08 21.79 -8.83
N ILE A 516 -8.46 21.03 -9.73
CA ILE A 516 -8.39 21.35 -11.16
C ILE A 516 -9.80 21.41 -11.77
N ARG A 517 -10.66 20.44 -11.45
CA ARG A 517 -12.04 20.43 -11.95
C ARG A 517 -12.83 21.63 -11.46
N ASP A 518 -12.73 21.95 -10.16
CA ASP A 518 -13.43 23.08 -9.56
C ASP A 518 -12.95 24.43 -10.10
N LEU A 519 -11.63 24.62 -10.22
CA LEU A 519 -11.05 25.84 -10.82
C LEU A 519 -11.43 25.98 -12.30
N GLY A 520 -11.52 24.86 -13.03
CA GLY A 520 -11.98 24.82 -14.42
C GLY A 520 -13.42 25.29 -14.56
N LYS A 521 -14.32 24.75 -13.74
CA LYS A 521 -15.74 25.13 -13.69
C LYS A 521 -15.93 26.62 -13.39
N LEU A 522 -15.08 27.17 -12.51
CA LEU A 522 -15.07 28.59 -12.14
C LEU A 522 -14.39 29.50 -13.18
N GLY A 523 -13.76 28.95 -14.22
CA GLY A 523 -13.00 29.72 -15.22
C GLY A 523 -11.73 30.37 -14.67
N LEU A 524 -11.22 29.87 -13.55
CA LEU A 524 -9.98 30.35 -12.92
C LEU A 524 -8.74 29.79 -13.60
N ILE A 525 -8.85 28.59 -14.20
CA ILE A 525 -7.82 27.98 -15.06
C ILE A 525 -8.41 27.62 -16.43
N GLY A 526 -7.53 27.39 -17.41
CA GLY A 526 -7.93 27.07 -18.78
C GLY A 526 -8.46 28.28 -19.55
N GLU A 527 -8.88 28.03 -20.79
CA GLU A 527 -9.41 29.04 -21.71
C GLU A 527 -10.72 28.56 -22.34
N PRO A 528 -11.65 29.45 -22.75
CA PRO A 528 -12.87 29.04 -23.43
C PRO A 528 -12.60 28.21 -24.69
N GLY A 529 -13.18 27.01 -24.76
CA GLY A 529 -12.97 26.07 -25.85
C GLY A 529 -13.99 24.92 -25.86
N VAL A 530 -13.63 23.83 -26.53
CA VAL A 530 -14.45 22.61 -26.66
C VAL A 530 -13.59 21.40 -26.36
N ASP A 531 -14.10 20.49 -25.53
CA ASP A 531 -13.49 19.20 -25.22
C ASP A 531 -13.34 18.34 -26.48
N GLU A 532 -12.14 17.85 -26.79
CA GLU A 532 -11.89 16.98 -27.94
C GLU A 532 -12.53 15.59 -27.80
N LEU A 533 -12.76 15.13 -26.56
CA LEU A 533 -13.26 13.80 -26.26
C LEU A 533 -14.79 13.80 -26.08
N THR A 534 -15.35 14.81 -25.40
CA THR A 534 -16.80 14.88 -25.12
C THR A 534 -17.56 15.80 -26.07
N GLY A 535 -16.90 16.77 -26.71
CA GLY A 535 -17.53 17.80 -27.54
C GLY A 535 -18.25 18.91 -26.75
N GLU A 536 -18.11 18.93 -25.43
CA GLU A 536 -18.72 19.93 -24.55
C GLU A 536 -17.92 21.24 -24.54
N ALA A 537 -18.61 22.37 -24.40
CA ALA A 537 -17.98 23.69 -24.35
C ALA A 537 -17.80 24.18 -22.91
N GLY A 538 -16.68 24.84 -22.64
CA GLY A 538 -16.32 25.32 -21.30
C GLY A 538 -14.87 25.79 -21.26
N TYR A 539 -14.21 25.71 -20.11
CA TYR A 539 -12.79 26.05 -19.98
C TYR A 539 -11.93 24.81 -20.21
N VAL A 540 -11.16 24.82 -21.30
CA VAL A 540 -10.30 23.71 -21.70
C VAL A 540 -8.86 23.92 -21.27
N ILE A 541 -8.19 22.80 -20.99
CA ILE A 541 -6.77 22.66 -20.69
C ILE A 541 -6.16 21.62 -21.62
N GLN A 542 -4.83 21.65 -21.76
CA GLN A 542 -4.09 20.50 -22.30
C GLN A 542 -3.76 19.58 -21.13
N ALA A 543 -4.06 18.29 -21.23
CA ALA A 543 -3.76 17.29 -20.20
C ALA A 543 -3.74 15.88 -20.80
N PHE A 544 -3.33 14.89 -20.00
CA PHE A 544 -3.47 13.48 -20.34
C PHE A 544 -4.94 13.13 -20.62
N GLY A 545 -5.19 12.60 -21.82
CA GLY A 545 -6.55 12.32 -22.31
C GLY A 545 -7.13 10.98 -21.86
N GLY A 546 -6.41 10.19 -21.06
CA GLY A 546 -6.86 8.88 -20.60
C GLY A 546 -6.31 7.71 -21.39
N ILE A 547 -6.81 6.53 -21.05
CA ILE A 547 -6.51 5.26 -21.73
C ILE A 547 -7.70 4.88 -22.61
N ASP A 548 -7.41 4.52 -23.86
CA ASP A 548 -8.40 3.99 -24.78
C ASP A 548 -8.85 2.61 -24.29
N PRO A 549 -10.13 2.40 -23.96
CA PRO A 549 -10.62 1.14 -23.39
C PRO A 549 -10.56 -0.03 -24.38
N ASP A 550 -10.49 0.23 -25.69
CA ASP A 550 -10.44 -0.83 -26.71
C ASP A 550 -9.01 -1.33 -26.94
N THR A 551 -8.01 -0.48 -26.72
CA THR A 551 -6.60 -0.83 -26.98
C THR A 551 -5.75 -0.94 -25.72
N GLY A 552 -6.20 -0.40 -24.60
CA GLY A 552 -5.41 -0.29 -23.36
C GLY A 552 -4.26 0.72 -23.46
N THR A 553 -4.20 1.52 -24.53
CA THR A 553 -3.09 2.46 -24.78
C THR A 553 -3.48 3.91 -24.49
N SER A 554 -2.50 4.72 -24.12
CA SER A 554 -2.71 6.14 -23.86
C SER A 554 -3.21 6.90 -25.08
N LEU A 555 -4.24 7.73 -24.85
CA LEU A 555 -4.68 8.74 -25.82
C LEU A 555 -3.64 9.87 -25.94
N GLY A 556 -2.64 9.95 -25.06
CA GLY A 556 -1.68 11.05 -25.01
C GLY A 556 -2.35 12.37 -24.60
N THR A 557 -1.71 13.48 -24.93
CA THR A 557 -2.22 14.82 -24.57
C THR A 557 -3.41 15.20 -25.45
N ARG A 558 -4.45 15.75 -24.82
CA ARG A 558 -5.68 16.22 -25.46
C ARG A 558 -6.10 17.58 -24.92
N THR A 559 -6.83 18.32 -25.74
CA THR A 559 -7.59 19.48 -25.27
C THR A 559 -8.87 18.97 -24.62
N ILE A 560 -8.94 18.99 -23.29
CA ILE A 560 -10.11 18.52 -22.52
C ILE A 560 -10.67 19.65 -21.66
N LEU A 561 -11.93 19.57 -21.25
CA LEU A 561 -12.44 20.42 -20.17
C LEU A 561 -11.63 20.14 -18.91
N ALA A 562 -11.29 21.20 -18.18
CA ALA A 562 -10.66 21.05 -16.87
C ALA A 562 -11.55 20.26 -15.89
N GLU A 563 -12.87 20.39 -16.03
CA GLU A 563 -13.89 19.58 -15.31
C GLU A 563 -13.80 18.08 -15.60
N ASN A 564 -13.20 17.69 -16.74
CA ASN A 564 -12.99 16.32 -17.16
C ASN A 564 -11.56 15.83 -16.89
N PHE A 565 -10.75 16.59 -16.15
CA PHE A 565 -9.40 16.17 -15.80
C PHE A 565 -9.40 14.82 -15.09
N ILE A 566 -8.47 13.95 -15.47
CA ILE A 566 -8.25 12.62 -14.91
C ILE A 566 -6.77 12.44 -14.58
N THR A 567 -6.51 11.58 -13.61
CA THR A 567 -5.17 11.28 -13.12
C THR A 567 -4.51 10.16 -13.92
N TYR A 568 -3.17 10.11 -13.91
CA TYR A 568 -2.42 8.98 -14.46
C TYR A 568 -2.23 7.94 -13.35
N GLN A 569 -3.20 7.04 -13.24
CA GLN A 569 -3.34 5.98 -12.24
C GLN A 569 -3.81 4.70 -12.93
N LEU A 570 -3.91 3.60 -12.18
CA LEU A 570 -4.39 2.32 -12.71
C LEU A 570 -5.75 2.52 -13.43
N PRO A 571 -5.85 2.19 -14.74
CA PRO A 571 -7.04 2.46 -15.52
C PRO A 571 -8.28 1.80 -14.95
N GLY A 572 -9.32 2.61 -14.71
CA GLY A 572 -10.56 2.14 -14.08
C GLY A 572 -10.51 2.09 -12.55
N GLY A 573 -9.35 2.33 -11.92
CA GLY A 573 -9.21 2.51 -10.48
C GLY A 573 -9.72 3.86 -9.98
N GLU A 574 -9.42 4.14 -8.71
CA GLU A 574 -9.75 5.41 -8.07
C GLU A 574 -8.93 6.56 -8.68
N GLN A 575 -9.55 7.74 -8.84
CA GLN A 575 -8.85 8.92 -9.39
C GLN A 575 -7.83 9.51 -8.42
N SER A 576 -7.99 9.26 -7.13
CA SER A 576 -7.03 9.62 -6.08
C SER A 576 -7.24 8.72 -4.88
N PRO A 577 -6.23 8.46 -4.04
CA PRO A 577 -6.41 7.64 -2.84
C PRO A 577 -7.48 8.20 -1.88
N PRO A 578 -8.14 7.33 -1.07
CA PRO A 578 -9.31 7.66 -0.27
C PRO A 578 -8.95 8.36 1.06
N PHE A 579 -8.19 9.45 0.97
CA PHE A 579 -7.78 10.31 2.09
C PHE A 579 -7.24 11.65 1.57
N ALA A 580 -7.17 12.63 2.48
CA ALA A 580 -6.72 13.99 2.19
C ALA A 580 -5.30 14.06 1.58
N GLU A 581 -5.00 15.17 0.91
CA GLU A 581 -3.78 15.34 0.12
C GLU A 581 -2.54 15.54 0.99
N TYR A 582 -2.58 16.42 2.00
CA TYR A 582 -1.36 16.94 2.63
C TYR A 582 -1.07 16.30 4.00
N THR A 583 0.14 15.83 4.29
CA THR A 583 1.29 15.65 3.37
C THR A 583 1.13 14.37 2.54
N SER A 584 1.98 14.17 1.53
CA SER A 584 2.03 12.91 0.78
C SER A 584 2.54 11.76 1.67
N GLY A 585 1.71 10.72 1.83
CA GLY A 585 2.09 9.54 2.62
C GLY A 585 3.26 8.80 1.98
N HIS A 586 3.23 8.56 0.67
CA HIS A 586 4.33 7.98 -0.10
C HIS A 586 5.66 8.72 0.13
N SER A 587 5.62 10.05 0.03
CA SER A 587 6.79 10.91 0.23
C SER A 587 7.31 10.81 1.65
N THR A 588 6.42 10.76 2.65
CA THR A 588 6.78 10.62 4.07
C THR A 588 7.41 9.26 4.37
N PHE A 589 6.81 8.16 3.88
CA PHE A 589 7.42 6.82 3.98
C PHE A 589 8.80 6.78 3.32
N SER A 590 8.92 7.40 2.15
CA SER A 590 10.15 7.37 1.37
C SER A 590 11.29 8.19 1.99
N GLY A 591 10.97 9.35 2.54
CA GLY A 591 11.93 10.13 3.32
C GLY A 591 12.42 9.34 4.53
N ALA A 592 11.51 8.68 5.26
CA ALA A 592 11.86 7.90 6.44
C ALA A 592 12.72 6.69 6.10
N GLY A 593 12.32 5.90 5.10
CA GLY A 593 13.08 4.72 4.67
C GLY A 593 14.47 5.07 4.16
N ALA A 594 14.61 6.11 3.34
CA ALA A 594 15.91 6.55 2.85
C ALA A 594 16.83 7.03 3.99
N ALA A 595 16.29 7.78 4.96
CA ALA A 595 17.04 8.24 6.11
C ALA A 595 17.55 7.08 6.97
N VAL A 596 16.71 6.07 7.23
CA VAL A 596 17.10 4.86 7.96
C VAL A 596 18.22 4.12 7.23
N LEU A 597 18.07 3.84 5.92
CA LEU A 597 19.10 3.11 5.16
C LEU A 597 20.42 3.88 5.07
N ALA A 598 20.35 5.20 4.87
CA ALA A 598 21.53 6.05 4.81
C ALA A 598 22.27 6.11 6.16
N ALA A 599 21.53 6.22 7.26
CA ALA A 599 22.10 6.24 8.60
C ALA A 599 22.69 4.88 8.98
N PHE A 600 21.96 3.79 8.73
CA PHE A 600 22.37 2.42 9.06
C PHE A 600 23.64 1.99 8.31
N THR A 601 23.71 2.28 7.02
CA THR A 601 24.89 1.95 6.18
C THR A 601 26.02 2.97 6.31
N GLY A 602 25.77 4.11 6.98
CA GLY A 602 26.69 5.23 7.09
C GLY A 602 26.96 5.98 5.78
N SER A 603 26.13 5.76 4.75
CA SER A 603 26.27 6.31 3.40
C SER A 603 24.92 6.39 2.68
N ASP A 604 24.68 7.43 1.88
CA ASP A 604 23.47 7.52 1.03
C ASP A 604 23.55 6.63 -0.23
N HIS A 605 24.61 5.83 -0.36
CA HIS A 605 24.88 4.99 -1.53
C HIS A 605 23.92 3.80 -1.64
N PHE A 606 23.30 3.63 -2.81
CA PHE A 606 22.35 2.55 -3.07
C PHE A 606 22.83 1.58 -4.15
N ASP A 607 23.09 2.09 -5.36
CA ASP A 607 23.48 1.33 -6.57
C ASP A 607 22.50 0.21 -6.95
N ALA A 608 21.19 0.47 -6.83
CA ALA A 608 20.16 -0.49 -7.20
C ALA A 608 19.60 -0.24 -8.59
N GLN A 609 19.19 -1.33 -9.24
CA GLN A 609 18.52 -1.31 -10.52
C GLN A 609 17.34 -2.29 -10.55
N VAL A 610 16.30 -1.95 -11.29
CA VAL A 610 15.17 -2.84 -11.58
C VAL A 610 14.93 -2.86 -13.08
N THR A 611 14.98 -4.04 -13.69
CA THR A 611 14.73 -4.19 -15.13
C THR A 611 13.29 -4.62 -15.37
N VAL A 612 12.59 -3.88 -16.25
CA VAL A 612 11.21 -4.15 -16.66
C VAL A 612 11.16 -4.37 -18.17
N ALA A 613 10.51 -5.46 -18.59
CA ALA A 613 10.40 -5.82 -20.00
C ALA A 613 9.43 -4.89 -20.76
N SER A 614 9.62 -4.75 -22.07
CA SER A 614 8.71 -3.96 -22.92
C SER A 614 7.27 -4.48 -22.91
N GLY A 615 6.29 -3.58 -22.90
CA GLY A 615 4.86 -3.92 -23.01
C GLY A 615 4.25 -4.56 -21.76
N THR A 616 4.82 -4.28 -20.58
CA THR A 616 4.38 -4.87 -19.30
C THR A 616 3.66 -3.88 -18.37
N SER A 617 3.51 -2.61 -18.76
CA SER A 617 2.76 -1.63 -17.98
C SER A 617 1.29 -2.03 -17.88
N ALA A 618 0.76 -2.00 -16.66
CA ALA A 618 -0.66 -2.14 -16.36
C ALA A 618 -1.43 -0.84 -16.64
N PHE A 619 -0.75 0.30 -16.75
CA PHE A 619 -1.37 1.61 -16.96
C PHE A 619 -1.54 1.95 -18.44
N ASP A 620 -0.56 1.60 -19.26
CA ASP A 620 -0.52 1.90 -20.70
C ASP A 620 0.10 0.70 -21.42
N ALA A 621 -0.73 -0.14 -22.04
CA ALA A 621 -0.31 -1.43 -22.62
C ALA A 621 0.77 -1.32 -23.72
N ALA A 622 1.06 -0.10 -24.20
CA ALA A 622 2.16 0.17 -25.12
C ALA A 622 3.52 0.37 -24.43
N LEU A 623 3.54 0.48 -23.10
CA LEU A 623 4.72 0.78 -22.30
C LEU A 623 5.21 -0.43 -21.50
N PRO A 624 6.50 -0.47 -21.13
CA PRO A 624 7.59 0.29 -21.77
C PRO A 624 7.71 -0.01 -23.27
N THR A 625 8.12 0.95 -24.10
CA THR A 625 8.27 0.72 -25.55
C THR A 625 9.46 -0.19 -25.90
N GLN A 626 10.40 -0.30 -24.97
CA GLN A 626 11.58 -1.16 -24.97
C GLN A 626 11.88 -1.57 -23.52
N THR A 627 12.79 -2.51 -23.28
CA THR A 627 13.26 -2.79 -21.92
C THR A 627 13.65 -1.49 -21.21
N TYR A 628 13.10 -1.29 -20.02
CA TYR A 628 13.32 -0.13 -19.18
C TYR A 628 14.08 -0.54 -17.93
N ILE A 629 15.00 0.31 -17.47
CA ILE A 629 15.79 0.07 -16.26
C ILE A 629 15.56 1.26 -15.34
N PHE A 630 14.98 1.00 -14.18
CA PHE A 630 15.00 1.95 -13.06
C PHE A 630 16.38 1.85 -12.42
N GLU A 631 17.05 2.97 -12.18
CA GLU A 631 18.40 3.01 -11.61
C GLU A 631 18.50 4.12 -10.56
N TRP A 632 19.03 3.79 -9.38
CA TRP A 632 19.23 4.74 -8.29
C TRP A 632 20.64 4.59 -7.70
N ASP A 633 21.44 5.65 -7.84
CA ASP A 633 22.77 5.73 -7.23
C ASP A 633 22.67 5.90 -5.71
N THR A 634 21.57 6.50 -5.23
CA THR A 634 21.38 6.85 -3.81
C THR A 634 19.98 6.55 -3.29
N PHE A 635 19.87 6.31 -1.98
CA PHE A 635 18.58 6.14 -1.31
C PHE A 635 17.74 7.41 -1.42
N SER A 636 18.38 8.58 -1.29
CA SER A 636 17.74 9.87 -1.50
C SER A 636 17.19 10.04 -2.92
N GLN A 637 17.86 9.51 -3.94
CA GLN A 637 17.33 9.54 -5.31
C GLN A 637 16.08 8.67 -5.44
N ALA A 638 16.09 7.44 -4.90
CA ALA A 638 14.92 6.56 -4.88
C ALA A 638 13.73 7.23 -4.16
N ALA A 639 13.98 7.86 -3.02
CA ALA A 639 12.93 8.59 -2.29
C ALA A 639 12.38 9.79 -3.08
N ASN A 640 13.25 10.56 -3.75
CA ASN A 640 12.81 11.66 -4.60
C ASN A 640 11.96 11.15 -5.78
N ASP A 641 12.37 10.08 -6.45
CA ASP A 641 11.58 9.47 -7.53
C ASP A 641 10.21 9.00 -7.05
N ALA A 642 10.15 8.34 -5.88
CA ALA A 642 8.90 7.94 -5.23
C ALA A 642 8.00 9.13 -4.86
N GLY A 643 8.59 10.26 -4.47
CA GLY A 643 7.86 11.49 -4.22
C GLY A 643 7.33 12.15 -5.51
N PHE A 644 8.19 12.26 -6.53
CA PHE A 644 7.83 12.85 -7.83
C PHE A 644 6.83 12.00 -8.61
N SER A 645 6.80 10.68 -8.40
CA SER A 645 5.80 9.77 -8.98
C SER A 645 4.38 10.25 -8.70
N ARG A 646 4.14 10.85 -7.53
CA ARG A 646 2.83 11.36 -7.09
C ARG A 646 2.40 12.62 -7.86
N ILE A 647 3.38 13.40 -8.30
CA ILE A 647 3.20 14.58 -9.16
C ILE A 647 2.91 14.12 -10.60
N TYR A 648 3.68 13.14 -11.10
CA TYR A 648 3.45 12.54 -12.42
C TYR A 648 2.07 11.86 -12.51
N GLY A 649 1.66 11.16 -11.45
CA GLY A 649 0.32 10.60 -11.33
C GLY A 649 -0.80 11.64 -11.19
N GLY A 650 -0.47 12.89 -10.88
CA GLY A 650 -1.44 13.99 -10.74
C GLY A 650 -2.29 13.93 -9.47
N ILE A 651 -1.80 13.30 -8.40
CA ILE A 651 -2.57 13.02 -7.18
C ILE A 651 -2.07 13.75 -5.93
N HIS A 652 -0.93 14.44 -6.02
CA HIS A 652 -0.38 15.30 -4.98
C HIS A 652 0.14 16.62 -5.57
N PHE A 653 0.21 17.66 -4.74
CA PHE A 653 0.90 18.92 -5.07
C PHE A 653 2.38 18.87 -4.65
N SER A 654 3.18 19.79 -5.20
CA SER A 654 4.63 19.82 -4.91
C SER A 654 4.94 20.04 -3.43
N ASP A 655 4.19 20.90 -2.73
CA ASP A 655 4.41 21.15 -1.30
C ASP A 655 4.11 19.90 -0.47
N GLY A 656 2.99 19.22 -0.73
CA GLY A 656 2.65 17.94 -0.09
C GLY A 656 3.71 16.86 -0.30
N ASN A 657 4.38 16.85 -1.46
CA ASN A 657 5.52 15.98 -1.71
C ASN A 657 6.78 16.39 -0.92
N LEU A 658 7.23 17.65 -1.07
CA LEU A 658 8.48 18.13 -0.49
C LEU A 658 8.44 18.13 1.04
N ASP A 659 7.34 18.57 1.63
CA ASP A 659 7.16 18.58 3.08
C ASP A 659 7.02 17.15 3.62
N GLY A 660 6.38 16.26 2.85
CA GLY A 660 6.34 14.83 3.16
C GLY A 660 7.74 14.21 3.21
N LEU A 661 8.55 14.41 2.16
CA LEU A 661 9.94 13.92 2.13
C LEU A 661 10.77 14.47 3.30
N SER A 662 10.64 15.77 3.58
CA SER A 662 11.38 16.41 4.68
C SER A 662 10.95 15.89 6.06
N ALA A 663 9.64 15.74 6.29
CA ALA A 663 9.11 15.21 7.55
C ALA A 663 9.54 13.74 7.73
N GLY A 664 9.41 12.94 6.67
CA GLY A 664 9.86 11.55 6.67
C GLY A 664 11.33 11.42 7.02
N ALA A 665 12.20 12.22 6.40
CA ALA A 665 13.65 12.16 6.66
C ALA A 665 14.01 12.48 8.12
N ALA A 666 13.30 13.42 8.75
CA ALA A 666 13.48 13.72 10.17
C ALA A 666 13.02 12.54 11.05
N ILE A 667 11.83 11.99 10.78
CA ILE A 667 11.28 10.84 11.51
C ILE A 667 12.20 9.62 11.40
N GLY A 668 12.72 9.32 10.20
CA GLY A 668 13.64 8.20 10.00
C GLY A 668 14.96 8.37 10.74
N ALA A 669 15.47 9.60 10.84
CA ALA A 669 16.66 9.90 11.64
C ALA A 669 16.41 9.72 13.14
N ASP A 670 15.29 10.24 13.66
CA ASP A 670 14.92 10.11 15.07
C ASP A 670 14.71 8.62 15.45
N ALA A 671 14.05 7.84 14.58
CA ALA A 671 13.88 6.40 14.77
C ALA A 671 15.22 5.64 14.78
N TYR A 672 16.16 6.00 13.90
CA TYR A 672 17.49 5.40 13.89
C TYR A 672 18.31 5.74 15.15
N ASP A 673 18.24 7.00 15.60
CA ASP A 673 18.93 7.43 16.83
C ASP A 673 18.41 6.66 18.04
N LEU A 674 17.09 6.51 18.19
CA LEU A 674 16.50 5.73 19.28
C LEU A 674 16.80 4.22 19.17
N ALA A 675 16.68 3.64 17.98
CA ALA A 675 17.03 2.23 17.77
C ALA A 675 18.51 1.96 18.09
N SER A 676 19.40 2.89 17.79
CA SER A 676 20.82 2.82 18.16
C SER A 676 21.01 2.85 19.67
N GLU A 677 20.19 3.57 20.43
CA GLU A 677 20.27 3.56 21.89
C GLU A 677 19.85 2.21 22.48
N PHE A 678 18.80 1.58 21.95
CA PHE A 678 18.41 0.22 22.33
C PHE A 678 19.51 -0.79 22.02
N ALA A 679 20.07 -0.76 20.80
CA ALA A 679 21.13 -1.68 20.39
C ALA A 679 22.40 -1.53 21.24
N ASN A 680 22.69 -0.33 21.73
CA ASN A 680 23.86 -0.04 22.57
C ASN A 680 23.61 -0.18 24.08
N GLY A 681 22.40 -0.53 24.50
CA GLY A 681 22.05 -0.66 25.91
C GLY A 681 22.02 0.66 26.68
N THR A 682 21.74 1.76 25.98
CA THR A 682 21.77 3.12 26.52
C THR A 682 20.40 3.80 26.55
N ALA A 683 19.35 3.17 26.00
CA ALA A 683 18.00 3.69 26.06
C ALA A 683 17.54 3.80 27.52
N GLN A 684 16.91 4.92 27.84
CA GLN A 684 16.27 5.15 29.13
C GLN A 684 14.90 4.43 29.17
N PRO A 685 14.45 3.98 30.36
CA PRO A 685 13.16 3.29 30.49
C PRO A 685 11.99 4.07 29.91
N GLU A 686 11.95 5.40 30.11
CA GLU A 686 10.91 6.28 29.57
C GLU A 686 10.87 6.38 28.04
N GLN A 687 11.86 5.84 27.33
CA GLN A 687 11.89 5.80 25.86
C GLN A 687 11.30 4.49 25.31
N GLN A 688 10.84 3.58 26.17
CA GLN A 688 10.09 2.41 25.73
C GLN A 688 8.65 2.83 25.42
N PRO A 689 8.10 2.46 24.24
CA PRO A 689 6.71 2.75 23.92
C PRO A 689 5.76 2.24 25.00
N PHE A 690 4.73 3.02 25.32
CA PHE A 690 3.72 2.72 26.36
C PHE A 690 4.22 2.70 27.81
N PHE A 691 5.40 3.25 28.10
CA PHE A 691 5.98 3.26 29.45
C PHE A 691 5.03 3.83 30.51
N ASP A 692 4.46 5.01 30.26
CA ASP A 692 3.59 5.68 31.23
C ASP A 692 2.25 4.96 31.42
N GLU A 693 1.69 4.36 30.36
CA GLU A 693 0.36 3.75 30.36
C GLU A 693 0.28 2.47 31.21
N PHE A 694 1.32 1.62 31.17
CA PHE A 694 1.27 0.31 31.83
C PHE A 694 2.00 0.25 33.18
N LEU A 695 2.90 1.19 33.48
CA LEU A 695 3.61 1.23 34.77
C LEU A 695 2.99 2.18 35.80
N PHE A 696 2.25 3.20 35.36
CA PHE A 696 1.65 4.21 36.24
C PHE A 696 0.13 4.41 36.07
N GLY A 697 -0.50 3.72 35.12
CA GLY A 697 -1.93 3.80 34.76
C GLY A 697 -2.92 3.11 35.69
#